data_AF-A0A2N9NTH8-F1
#
_entry.id   AF-A0A2N9NTH8-F1
#
_cell.length_a   1.000
_cell.length_b   1.000
_cell.length_c   1.000
_cell.angle_alpha   90.00
_cell.angle_beta   90.00
_cell.angle_gamma   90.00
#
_symmetry.space_group_name_H-M   'P 1'
#
loop_
_entity.id
_entity.type
_entity.pdbx_description
1 polymer ?
#
loop_
_entity_poly.entity_id
_entity_poly.type
_entity_poly.pdbx_seq_one_letter_code
_entity_poly.pdbx_strand_id
1 'polypeptide(L)'
;MIHIKRRELSLILLAFTLPATAASYYTTRLEDPKAVYVTSPASGDATSLLQEAINRVQETTGQGIVFIAEGRYLVTNTVFVWPSIRIIGWGATRPIIVLPANAPGFQDPSHEKVLFFFAGGRPGFGRGARRNLESANPSAPVPDANPGTFYSALANVDIEIEDGNSGAVGVRARYAQHCFLAHIDFRLGPALAAIHEAGNVAEDIRCFGGRYGFWTSKPSPGWQFTVIDCQFEAQREASILEREAGLTLIRPQFRRVPTAVEIEPGGTDELWVKDARLEEISGSAFVFGVENNARNEINVEGAACRSVPVFAVLRDRGGRFVAPRASEVNRRAASSADTCFVCTFTHGLHYTDIGADPQILTSFDPQLCATLPPVASDLAALPACDTWVNLRDLGAKGDGVTDDTEVLQKAIANHPAIYLPSGFYVVRDTLVLRPDTVLIGLHPGATQLILPDATPAYQGVGGPKALIEAPKGGHNIVVGLGLYTSGNNPRATAALWKAGPNSMMNDVRFLGGHGTPKPDGSRENPYNPNHSADPDPLRHWDSQYPSLWVTDGGGGTFLDIWTPSTFAQAGMLVSDTQTPGQVYQMSSEHHVRHEVQIRNAAHWCLYALQTEGERGESGFDLPLEIESSHDITLANFHIYRVISSFQPFPWAVKVSNSSNLRFRNLHCYSNSKVNFDAAIYDQSHEFQIRQHEFAWLDASGGPPPRQAAARSSVLARDANITKLAGGFFDISGGVAGPEGDFYFVDAHYNRIYRWDYASRRLSTVSDSPLQPVNLAIDRAGNLVVISYAGKGTVYTLRPGGDISLLKPEQVADRASTTYFLPVSDWRVNRPSLGHPVSHFLSPDGTAVLPAGMDFLEGAMSWGVKSSPQIRSFGLAPAAAGQIFYVTDEAELTTWAAGVGADGSLRDFRLFAERGGEGVVADERGNVFIAAGQIYVYTRTGRFIETIEMPERPLQLVLGGPDRKTLFVPARTSLYCVRLR
;
A
#
# COMPACT_ATOMS: atom_id res chain seq x y z
N MET A 1 70.17 -50.40 21.87
CA MET A 1 70.18 -49.21 21.00
C MET A 1 68.87 -48.47 21.17
N ILE A 2 68.97 -47.19 21.53
CA ILE A 2 67.92 -46.24 21.86
C ILE A 2 67.41 -45.57 20.57
N HIS A 3 66.11 -45.28 20.44
CA HIS A 3 65.50 -44.13 19.72
C HIS A 3 63.96 -44.22 19.90
N ILE A 4 63.31 -43.45 20.78
CA ILE A 4 62.88 -42.03 20.73
C ILE A 4 61.94 -41.68 19.57
N LYS A 5 60.70 -41.36 19.99
CA LYS A 5 59.57 -40.64 19.38
C LYS A 5 59.85 -39.77 18.14
N ARG A 6 58.94 -39.84 17.16
CA ARG A 6 58.46 -38.68 16.38
C ARG A 6 56.94 -38.64 16.39
N ARG A 7 56.39 -37.51 16.88
CA ARG A 7 55.02 -37.07 16.70
C ARG A 7 54.89 -36.51 15.28
N GLU A 8 53.90 -36.94 14.52
CA GLU A 8 53.48 -36.22 13.31
C GLU A 8 52.36 -35.24 13.70
N LEU A 9 52.67 -33.95 13.61
CA LEU A 9 51.69 -32.87 13.61
C LEU A 9 50.94 -32.93 12.27
N SER A 10 49.65 -33.25 12.29
CA SER A 10 48.76 -32.91 11.17
C SER A 10 48.44 -31.42 11.25
N LEU A 11 49.04 -30.62 10.35
CA LEU A 11 48.65 -29.23 10.13
C LEU A 11 47.23 -29.24 9.53
N ILE A 12 46.26 -28.77 10.30
CA ILE A 12 44.96 -28.35 9.77
C ILE A 12 45.21 -27.02 9.05
N LEU A 13 45.31 -27.06 7.71
CA LEU A 13 45.21 -25.86 6.90
C LEU A 13 43.74 -25.40 6.95
N LEU A 14 43.41 -24.44 7.83
CA LEU A 14 42.23 -23.62 7.65
C LEU A 14 42.46 -22.80 6.38
N ALA A 15 41.96 -23.29 5.25
CA ALA A 15 41.76 -22.46 4.07
C ALA A 15 40.65 -21.46 4.42
N PHE A 16 41.03 -20.29 4.93
CA PHE A 16 40.18 -19.11 4.82
C PHE A 16 39.99 -18.86 3.32
N THR A 17 38.85 -19.31 2.78
CA THR A 17 38.37 -18.82 1.50
C THR A 17 38.17 -17.33 1.67
N LEU A 18 39.09 -16.53 1.12
CA LEU A 18 38.85 -15.11 0.90
C LEU A 18 37.47 -14.98 0.24
N PRO A 19 36.55 -14.18 0.79
CA PRO A 19 35.24 -14.01 0.17
C PRO A 19 35.47 -13.45 -1.24
N ALA A 20 34.98 -14.16 -2.25
CA ALA A 20 34.96 -13.63 -3.61
C ALA A 20 34.25 -12.27 -3.58
N THR A 21 34.91 -11.22 -4.05
CA THR A 21 34.29 -9.91 -4.22
C THR A 21 33.16 -10.04 -5.22
N ALA A 22 31.97 -9.57 -4.86
CA ALA A 22 30.80 -9.59 -5.74
C ALA A 22 31.09 -8.78 -7.01
N ALA A 23 30.52 -9.22 -8.14
CA ALA A 23 30.62 -8.47 -9.40
C ALA A 23 29.88 -7.13 -9.27
N SER A 24 30.53 -6.04 -9.68
CA SER A 24 29.91 -4.71 -9.74
C SER A 24 28.88 -4.66 -10.88
N TYR A 25 27.72 -4.06 -10.63
CA TYR A 25 26.68 -3.85 -11.63
C TYR A 25 27.07 -2.69 -12.57
N TYR A 26 27.53 -1.57 -12.00
CA TYR A 26 28.10 -0.45 -12.75
C TYR A 26 29.63 -0.53 -12.77
N THR A 27 30.19 -1.16 -13.81
CA THR A 27 31.63 -1.47 -13.86
C THR A 27 32.51 -0.29 -14.27
N THR A 28 31.92 0.76 -14.86
CA THR A 28 32.63 1.93 -15.37
C THR A 28 32.09 3.22 -14.77
N ARG A 29 32.94 4.25 -14.73
CA ARG A 29 32.51 5.60 -14.37
C ARG A 29 31.58 6.16 -15.45
N LEU A 30 30.33 6.46 -15.07
CA LEU A 30 29.36 7.12 -15.93
C LEU A 30 29.50 8.64 -15.79
N GLU A 31 29.65 9.35 -16.90
CA GLU A 31 29.80 10.82 -16.89
C GLU A 31 28.45 11.54 -16.83
N ASP A 32 28.18 12.21 -15.71
CA ASP A 32 26.99 13.03 -15.45
C ASP A 32 27.44 14.38 -14.87
N PRO A 33 27.25 15.50 -15.60
CA PRO A 33 27.73 16.81 -15.17
C PRO A 33 27.00 17.38 -13.95
N LYS A 34 25.86 16.80 -13.55
CA LYS A 34 25.08 17.23 -12.38
C LYS A 34 25.30 16.32 -11.16
N ALA A 35 25.98 15.20 -11.32
CA ALA A 35 26.29 14.29 -10.22
C ALA A 35 27.47 14.79 -9.37
N VAL A 36 27.56 14.28 -8.14
CA VAL A 36 28.72 14.46 -7.26
C VAL A 36 29.50 13.15 -7.19
N TYR A 37 30.82 13.21 -7.36
CA TYR A 37 31.69 12.03 -7.37
C TYR A 37 32.54 11.98 -6.11
N VAL A 38 32.57 10.82 -5.48
CA VAL A 38 33.35 10.55 -4.26
C VAL A 38 34.31 9.40 -4.53
N THR A 39 35.55 9.55 -4.06
CA THR A 39 36.56 8.49 -4.03
C THR A 39 36.94 8.18 -2.59
N SER A 40 37.32 6.92 -2.32
CA SER A 40 37.70 6.49 -0.98
C SER A 40 38.90 7.29 -0.45
N PRO A 41 38.86 7.74 0.82
CA PRO A 41 40.03 8.37 1.43
C PRO A 41 41.15 7.33 1.62
N ALA A 42 42.40 7.76 1.50
CA ALA A 42 43.56 6.86 1.69
C ALA A 42 43.62 6.23 3.10
N SER A 43 43.09 6.92 4.11
CA SER A 43 42.86 6.43 5.47
C SER A 43 41.86 7.33 6.20
N GLY A 44 41.22 6.81 7.26
CA GLY A 44 40.33 7.58 8.12
C GLY A 44 38.83 7.37 7.84
N ASP A 45 38.01 8.03 8.65
CA ASP A 45 36.55 7.97 8.59
C ASP A 45 36.01 8.78 7.40
N ALA A 46 35.19 8.14 6.57
CA ALA A 46 34.55 8.70 5.39
C ALA A 46 33.14 9.28 5.65
N THR A 47 32.64 9.23 6.90
CA THR A 47 31.26 9.63 7.22
C THR A 47 30.97 11.08 6.78
N SER A 48 31.83 12.04 7.12
CA SER A 48 31.64 13.45 6.74
C SER A 48 31.75 13.65 5.23
N LEU A 49 32.69 12.96 4.57
CA LEU A 49 32.88 13.01 3.12
C LEU A 49 31.61 12.59 2.37
N LEU A 50 31.01 11.47 2.77
CA LEU A 50 29.75 10.98 2.19
C LEU A 50 28.61 11.97 2.47
N GLN A 51 28.50 12.46 3.71
CA GLN A 51 27.45 13.41 4.07
C GLN A 51 27.55 14.74 3.31
N GLU A 52 28.76 15.24 3.11
CA GLU A 52 29.04 16.46 2.34
C GLU A 52 28.66 16.29 0.86
N ALA A 53 28.93 15.13 0.27
CA ALA A 53 28.53 14.84 -1.10
C ALA A 53 27.00 14.83 -1.27
N ILE A 54 26.28 14.21 -0.33
CA ILE A 54 24.80 14.21 -0.31
C ILE A 54 24.27 15.63 -0.12
N ASN A 55 24.84 16.39 0.83
CA ASN A 55 24.47 17.78 1.06
C ASN A 55 24.69 18.63 -0.20
N ARG A 56 25.78 18.38 -0.93
CA ARG A 56 26.11 19.12 -2.15
C ARG A 56 25.05 18.93 -3.22
N VAL A 57 24.57 17.70 -3.45
CA VAL A 57 23.45 17.43 -4.38
C VAL A 57 22.18 18.18 -3.95
N GLN A 58 21.82 18.12 -2.66
CA GLN A 58 20.65 18.84 -2.14
C GLN A 58 20.75 20.36 -2.37
N GLU A 59 21.95 20.93 -2.21
CA GLU A 59 22.21 22.36 -2.33
C GLU A 59 22.29 22.85 -3.79
N THR A 60 22.80 22.03 -4.71
CA THR A 60 22.98 22.44 -6.12
C THR A 60 21.74 22.17 -6.96
N THR A 61 21.22 20.94 -6.91
CA THR A 61 20.16 20.47 -7.81
C THR A 61 18.88 20.12 -7.08
N GLY A 62 18.93 19.91 -5.76
CA GLY A 62 17.77 19.56 -4.92
C GLY A 62 17.32 18.10 -5.05
N GLN A 63 17.80 17.40 -6.06
CA GLN A 63 17.65 15.98 -6.36
C GLN A 63 18.81 15.53 -7.26
N GLY A 64 19.19 14.26 -7.28
CA GLY A 64 20.25 13.79 -8.17
C GLY A 64 21.05 12.61 -7.63
N ILE A 65 22.30 12.51 -8.06
CA ILE A 65 23.12 11.30 -7.87
C ILE A 65 24.43 11.65 -7.18
N VAL A 66 24.78 10.84 -6.18
CA VAL A 66 26.14 10.72 -5.64
C VAL A 66 26.75 9.42 -6.15
N PHE A 67 27.82 9.52 -6.92
CA PHE A 67 28.60 8.37 -7.36
C PHE A 67 29.74 8.08 -6.40
N ILE A 68 29.87 6.82 -5.97
CA ILE A 68 30.94 6.36 -5.09
C ILE A 68 31.83 5.40 -5.87
N ALA A 69 33.10 5.77 -6.03
CA ALA A 69 34.08 4.91 -6.71
C ALA A 69 34.43 3.68 -5.87
N GLU A 70 34.86 2.60 -6.51
CA GLU A 70 35.37 1.40 -5.85
C GLU A 70 36.42 1.75 -4.77
N GLY A 71 36.38 1.00 -3.68
CA GLY A 71 37.20 1.25 -2.50
C GLY A 71 36.48 0.86 -1.22
N ARG A 72 37.20 0.94 -0.11
CA ARG A 72 36.65 0.68 1.23
C ARG A 72 36.44 2.02 1.95
N TYR A 73 35.26 2.24 2.50
CA TYR A 73 34.85 3.49 3.16
C TYR A 73 34.52 3.18 4.61
N LEU A 74 35.41 3.56 5.52
CA LEU A 74 35.16 3.41 6.94
C LEU A 74 34.10 4.43 7.35
N VAL A 75 33.03 4.00 8.02
CA VAL A 75 31.96 4.88 8.51
C VAL A 75 31.80 4.61 10.00
N THR A 76 31.86 5.66 10.83
CA THR A 76 31.71 5.53 12.29
C THR A 76 30.46 6.20 12.84
N ASN A 77 29.68 6.86 11.98
CA ASN A 77 28.42 7.50 12.36
C ASN A 77 27.38 7.44 11.23
N THR A 78 26.13 7.79 11.53
CA THR A 78 25.04 7.73 10.56
C THR A 78 25.26 8.69 9.38
N VAL A 79 25.08 8.19 8.17
CA VAL A 79 24.98 8.97 6.92
C VAL A 79 23.51 9.14 6.58
N PHE A 80 23.04 10.38 6.53
CA PHE A 80 21.67 10.71 6.20
C PHE A 80 21.50 10.92 4.69
N VAL A 81 20.53 10.22 4.11
CA VAL A 81 20.15 10.33 2.70
C VAL A 81 18.90 11.20 2.62
N TRP A 82 19.00 12.33 1.93
CA TRP A 82 17.86 13.26 1.76
C TRP A 82 16.90 12.76 0.66
N PRO A 83 15.64 13.25 0.65
CA PRO A 83 14.68 12.92 -0.40
C PRO A 83 15.23 13.22 -1.79
N SER A 84 14.96 12.32 -2.74
CA SER A 84 15.35 12.46 -4.16
C SER A 84 16.86 12.48 -4.42
N ILE A 85 17.65 11.85 -3.55
CA ILE A 85 19.08 11.65 -3.76
C ILE A 85 19.37 10.15 -3.83
N ARG A 86 20.07 9.74 -4.88
CA ARG A 86 20.51 8.37 -5.11
C ARG A 86 22.00 8.23 -4.90
N ILE A 87 22.43 7.18 -4.22
CA ILE A 87 23.82 6.84 -4.00
C ILE A 87 24.13 5.59 -4.83
N ILE A 88 25.05 5.70 -5.78
CA ILE A 88 25.35 4.64 -6.74
C ILE A 88 26.85 4.34 -6.73
N GLY A 89 27.22 3.11 -6.42
CA GLY A 89 28.61 2.66 -6.51
C GLY A 89 29.05 2.34 -7.95
N TRP A 90 30.34 2.50 -8.26
CA TRP A 90 30.90 2.10 -9.56
C TRP A 90 32.36 1.62 -9.45
N GLY A 91 32.78 0.79 -10.40
CA GLY A 91 34.16 0.30 -10.53
C GLY A 91 34.21 -1.20 -10.84
N ALA A 92 35.41 -1.77 -11.03
CA ALA A 92 35.58 -3.19 -11.31
C ALA A 92 35.01 -4.07 -10.19
N THR A 93 35.06 -3.56 -8.95
CA THR A 93 34.37 -4.11 -7.78
C THR A 93 33.43 -3.07 -7.17
N ARG A 94 32.43 -3.52 -6.41
CA ARG A 94 31.55 -2.60 -5.68
C ARG A 94 32.34 -1.88 -4.58
N PRO A 95 32.08 -0.58 -4.32
CA PRO A 95 32.54 0.04 -3.09
C PRO A 95 31.96 -0.65 -1.87
N ILE A 96 32.74 -0.73 -0.79
CA ILE A 96 32.37 -1.39 0.46
C ILE A 96 32.33 -0.36 1.58
N ILE A 97 31.17 -0.17 2.21
CA ILE A 97 31.00 0.63 3.41
C ILE A 97 31.24 -0.25 4.63
N VAL A 98 32.15 0.15 5.51
CA VAL A 98 32.60 -0.67 6.65
C VAL A 98 32.30 0.06 7.96
N LEU A 99 31.52 -0.58 8.84
CA LEU A 99 31.44 -0.20 10.25
C LEU A 99 32.54 -0.98 11.00
N PRO A 100 33.56 -0.31 11.58
CA PRO A 100 34.65 -1.00 12.26
C PRO A 100 34.18 -1.71 13.53
N ALA A 101 34.97 -2.67 13.99
CA ALA A 101 34.68 -3.40 15.20
C ALA A 101 34.52 -2.46 16.41
N ASN A 102 33.50 -2.72 17.23
CA ASN A 102 33.17 -1.96 18.44
C ASN A 102 32.97 -0.45 18.18
N ALA A 103 32.36 -0.06 17.06
CA ALA A 103 32.09 1.33 16.72
C ALA A 103 31.19 1.99 17.79
N PRO A 104 31.59 3.15 18.36
CA PRO A 104 30.82 3.81 19.41
C PRO A 104 29.35 4.07 19.07
N GLY A 105 28.44 3.59 19.92
CA GLY A 105 26.99 3.76 19.82
C GLY A 105 26.28 2.67 19.02
N PHE A 106 26.99 1.67 18.48
CA PHE A 106 26.41 0.56 17.72
C PHE A 106 26.38 -0.76 18.50
N GLN A 107 26.74 -0.76 19.78
CA GLN A 107 26.88 -1.97 20.58
C GLN A 107 25.56 -2.47 21.19
N ASP A 108 24.58 -1.59 21.42
CA ASP A 108 23.36 -1.90 22.20
C ASP A 108 22.17 -2.29 21.29
N PRO A 109 21.74 -3.55 21.26
CA PRO A 109 20.59 -3.99 20.46
C PRO A 109 19.23 -3.47 20.95
N SER A 110 19.15 -2.88 22.14
CA SER A 110 17.93 -2.22 22.63
C SER A 110 17.80 -0.76 22.16
N HIS A 111 18.90 -0.18 21.67
CA HIS A 111 18.96 1.16 21.12
C HIS A 111 19.71 1.12 19.79
N GLU A 112 18.98 0.76 18.73
CA GLU A 112 19.60 0.62 17.41
C GLU A 112 20.30 1.91 16.96
N LYS A 113 21.32 1.73 16.12
CA LYS A 113 21.94 2.83 15.39
C LYS A 113 22.16 2.42 13.93
N VAL A 114 21.81 3.31 13.02
CA VAL A 114 21.73 3.03 11.59
C VAL A 114 22.96 3.59 10.87
N LEU A 115 23.53 2.84 9.92
CA LEU A 115 24.59 3.35 9.03
C LEU A 115 24.02 4.34 8.00
N PHE A 116 23.03 3.93 7.19
CA PHE A 116 22.33 4.81 6.25
C PHE A 116 20.89 5.07 6.67
N PHE A 117 20.55 6.34 6.93
CA PHE A 117 19.21 6.74 7.33
C PHE A 117 18.56 7.55 6.20
N PHE A 118 17.55 6.98 5.55
CA PHE A 118 16.74 7.74 4.59
C PHE A 118 15.77 8.65 5.35
N ALA A 119 15.96 9.96 5.22
CA ALA A 119 15.27 10.96 6.01
C ALA A 119 14.13 11.62 5.24
N GLY A 120 13.13 12.14 5.96
CA GLY A 120 12.02 12.90 5.38
C GLY A 120 12.41 14.30 4.89
N GLY A 121 13.59 14.77 5.27
CA GLY A 121 14.15 16.06 4.87
C GLY A 121 15.37 16.44 5.70
N ARG A 122 16.16 17.41 5.21
CA ARG A 122 17.32 17.96 5.93
C ARG A 122 16.86 19.07 6.88
N PRO A 123 17.24 19.06 8.17
CA PRO A 123 16.93 20.16 9.09
C PRO A 123 17.34 21.52 8.50
N GLY A 124 16.40 22.47 8.50
CA GLY A 124 16.60 23.79 7.90
C GLY A 124 16.36 23.89 6.38
N PHE A 125 16.07 22.78 5.70
CA PHE A 125 15.77 22.70 4.27
C PHE A 125 14.45 21.95 4.07
N GLY A 126 13.33 22.68 3.99
CA GLY A 126 11.99 22.12 3.81
C GLY A 126 11.58 21.91 2.34
N ARG A 127 10.51 21.12 2.11
CA ARG A 127 9.85 21.04 0.79
C ARG A 127 9.37 22.43 0.37
N GLY A 128 9.83 22.91 -0.78
CA GLY A 128 9.55 24.27 -1.26
C GLY A 128 10.36 25.38 -0.57
N ALA A 129 11.23 25.05 0.39
CA ALA A 129 12.08 26.01 1.09
C ALA A 129 13.38 26.24 0.32
N ARG A 130 13.28 26.93 -0.83
CA ARG A 130 14.32 27.91 -1.20
C ARG A 130 14.12 29.25 -0.47
N ARG A 131 13.10 29.38 0.39
CA ARG A 131 12.78 30.61 1.13
C ARG A 131 13.03 30.42 2.63
N ASN A 132 14.00 31.19 3.13
CA ASN A 132 14.41 31.40 4.53
C ASN A 132 15.38 30.39 5.18
N LEU A 133 16.64 30.45 4.74
CA LEU A 133 17.80 29.98 5.52
C LEU A 133 17.94 30.72 6.87
N GLU A 134 17.33 31.91 7.03
CA GLU A 134 17.41 32.71 8.26
C GLU A 134 16.63 32.14 9.46
N SER A 135 15.67 31.23 9.23
CA SER A 135 14.89 30.54 10.28
C SER A 135 15.22 29.05 10.40
N ALA A 136 16.21 28.56 9.66
CA ALA A 136 16.67 27.18 9.74
C ALA A 136 17.34 26.96 11.10
N ASN A 137 16.84 26.01 11.90
CA ASN A 137 17.57 25.52 13.07
C ASN A 137 18.32 24.23 12.69
N PRO A 138 19.65 24.29 12.46
CA PRO A 138 20.44 23.11 12.09
C PRO A 138 20.56 22.09 13.23
N SER A 139 20.20 22.47 14.45
CA SER A 139 20.19 21.58 15.62
C SER A 139 18.88 20.82 15.83
N ALA A 140 17.88 21.02 14.97
CA ALA A 140 16.65 20.23 15.01
C ALA A 140 16.94 18.75 14.68
N PRO A 141 16.21 17.80 15.28
CA PRO A 141 16.37 16.39 14.97
C PRO A 141 16.04 16.11 13.49
N VAL A 142 16.77 15.18 12.88
CA VAL A 142 16.50 14.74 11.52
C VAL A 142 15.16 13.99 11.50
N PRO A 143 14.17 14.42 10.72
CA PRO A 143 12.90 13.74 10.63
C PRO A 143 13.04 12.39 9.92
N ASP A 144 12.34 11.38 10.42
CA ASP A 144 12.17 10.12 9.72
C ASP A 144 11.47 10.36 8.37
N ALA A 145 11.65 9.43 7.44
CA ALA A 145 10.95 9.48 6.17
C ALA A 145 9.43 9.27 6.35
N ASN A 146 8.68 9.79 5.38
CA ASN A 146 7.22 9.94 5.40
C ASN A 146 6.63 9.60 4.02
N PRO A 147 5.28 9.49 3.86
CA PRO A 147 4.64 9.13 2.59
C PRO A 147 5.00 9.99 1.37
N GLY A 148 5.68 11.13 1.54
CA GLY A 148 6.16 11.93 0.40
C GLY A 148 7.68 11.81 0.11
N THR A 149 8.36 10.85 0.73
CA THR A 149 9.81 10.65 0.57
C THR A 149 10.06 9.77 -0.64
N PHE A 150 10.29 10.39 -1.79
CA PHE A 150 10.35 9.73 -3.10
C PHE A 150 11.75 9.81 -3.75
N TYR A 151 12.03 8.91 -4.68
CA TYR A 151 13.19 8.87 -5.59
C TYR A 151 14.56 8.60 -4.98
N SER A 152 14.67 8.38 -3.68
CA SER A 152 15.97 8.11 -3.04
C SER A 152 16.34 6.64 -3.19
N ALA A 153 17.62 6.35 -3.44
CA ALA A 153 18.07 4.97 -3.60
C ALA A 153 19.50 4.77 -3.09
N LEU A 154 19.85 3.54 -2.77
CA LEU A 154 21.22 3.08 -2.57
C LEU A 154 21.43 1.84 -3.43
N ALA A 155 22.40 1.89 -4.34
CA ALA A 155 22.61 0.81 -5.29
C ALA A 155 24.07 0.54 -5.62
N ASN A 156 24.38 -0.73 -5.88
CA ASN A 156 25.72 -1.19 -6.26
C ASN A 156 26.81 -0.86 -5.23
N VAL A 157 26.47 -1.01 -3.94
CA VAL A 157 27.36 -0.74 -2.79
C VAL A 157 27.23 -1.91 -1.82
N ASP A 158 28.33 -2.46 -1.33
CA ASP A 158 28.30 -3.50 -0.30
C ASP A 158 28.44 -2.87 1.11
N ILE A 159 27.87 -3.52 2.12
CA ILE A 159 27.93 -3.07 3.52
C ILE A 159 28.49 -4.19 4.40
N GLU A 160 29.54 -3.88 5.17
CA GLU A 160 30.22 -4.77 6.10
C GLU A 160 30.13 -4.20 7.53
N ILE A 161 29.61 -5.00 8.46
CA ILE A 161 29.54 -4.68 9.88
C ILE A 161 30.41 -5.66 10.64
N GLU A 162 31.50 -5.15 11.22
CA GLU A 162 32.45 -5.95 12.00
C GLU A 162 31.93 -6.26 13.42
N ASP A 163 32.67 -7.11 14.14
CA ASP A 163 32.29 -7.62 15.47
C ASP A 163 32.10 -6.52 16.53
N GLY A 164 31.28 -6.82 17.55
CA GLY A 164 30.99 -5.89 18.65
C GLY A 164 29.89 -4.87 18.37
N ASN A 165 29.23 -4.91 17.21
CA ASN A 165 28.21 -3.95 16.78
C ASN A 165 26.78 -4.53 16.77
N SER A 166 26.33 -5.14 17.88
CA SER A 166 25.02 -5.83 17.93
C SER A 166 23.78 -4.94 17.81
N GLY A 167 23.92 -3.63 18.03
CA GLY A 167 22.87 -2.64 17.80
C GLY A 167 22.89 -2.00 16.42
N ALA A 168 23.77 -2.43 15.52
CA ALA A 168 23.85 -1.84 14.18
C ALA A 168 22.73 -2.30 13.25
N VAL A 169 22.21 -1.35 12.48
CA VAL A 169 21.37 -1.58 11.31
C VAL A 169 22.07 -1.00 10.08
N GLY A 170 22.14 -1.76 8.99
CA GLY A 170 22.75 -1.30 7.74
C GLY A 170 22.02 -0.10 7.14
N VAL A 171 20.72 -0.24 6.89
CA VAL A 171 19.90 0.79 6.24
C VAL A 171 18.55 0.90 6.95
N ARG A 172 18.11 2.13 7.23
CA ARG A 172 16.71 2.43 7.54
C ARG A 172 16.05 2.99 6.28
N ALA A 173 15.11 2.25 5.72
CA ALA A 173 14.58 2.45 4.36
C ALA A 173 13.09 2.82 4.34
N ARG A 174 12.67 3.64 5.33
CA ARG A 174 11.25 3.93 5.60
C ARG A 174 10.69 4.99 4.67
N TYR A 175 10.62 4.72 3.38
CA TYR A 175 10.27 5.72 2.37
C TYR A 175 9.11 5.25 1.47
N ALA A 176 8.81 6.01 0.42
CA ALA A 176 7.67 5.83 -0.47
C ALA A 176 8.12 5.50 -1.92
N GLN A 177 7.22 5.65 -2.90
CA GLN A 177 7.39 5.24 -4.30
C GLN A 177 8.71 5.71 -4.95
N HIS A 178 9.22 4.91 -5.91
CA HIS A 178 10.50 5.10 -6.62
C HIS A 178 11.75 5.21 -5.73
N CYS A 179 11.64 4.75 -4.49
CA CYS A 179 12.80 4.52 -3.66
C CYS A 179 13.12 3.03 -3.60
N PHE A 180 14.40 2.69 -3.76
CA PHE A 180 14.83 1.30 -3.83
C PHE A 180 16.23 1.06 -3.27
N LEU A 181 16.49 -0.21 -2.96
CA LEU A 181 17.82 -0.74 -2.67
C LEU A 181 18.13 -1.82 -3.70
N ALA A 182 19.29 -1.75 -4.37
CA ALA A 182 19.61 -2.69 -5.44
C ALA A 182 21.09 -3.10 -5.50
N HIS A 183 21.37 -4.37 -5.80
CA HIS A 183 22.73 -4.89 -6.02
C HIS A 183 23.64 -4.67 -4.79
N ILE A 184 23.27 -5.21 -3.64
CA ILE A 184 23.96 -5.00 -2.35
C ILE A 184 24.27 -6.33 -1.68
N ASP A 185 25.52 -6.54 -1.28
CA ASP A 185 25.85 -7.56 -0.28
C ASP A 185 25.94 -6.93 1.12
N PHE A 186 25.15 -7.46 2.04
CA PHE A 186 25.25 -7.17 3.47
C PHE A 186 26.01 -8.29 4.18
N ARG A 187 27.16 -7.97 4.77
CA ARG A 187 27.93 -8.86 5.66
C ARG A 187 27.77 -8.36 7.08
N LEU A 188 26.86 -8.97 7.83
CA LEU A 188 26.29 -8.34 9.03
C LEU A 188 27.00 -8.69 10.35
N GLY A 189 27.80 -9.75 10.41
CA GLY A 189 28.42 -10.19 11.67
C GLY A 189 27.39 -10.28 12.81
N PRO A 190 27.58 -9.57 13.94
CA PRO A 190 26.64 -9.55 15.06
C PRO A 190 25.47 -8.57 14.91
N ALA A 191 25.36 -7.81 13.82
CA ALA A 191 24.37 -6.72 13.65
C ALA A 191 22.91 -7.16 13.86
N LEU A 192 22.06 -6.17 14.13
CA LEU A 192 20.63 -6.35 14.36
C LEU A 192 19.89 -6.69 13.07
N ALA A 193 20.06 -5.90 12.01
CA ALA A 193 19.45 -6.14 10.71
C ALA A 193 20.26 -5.52 9.55
N ALA A 194 20.11 -6.04 8.33
CA ALA A 194 20.53 -5.31 7.13
C ALA A 194 19.62 -4.11 6.89
N ILE A 195 18.30 -4.33 6.92
CA ILE A 195 17.29 -3.29 6.67
C ILE A 195 16.32 -3.24 7.84
N HIS A 196 16.04 -2.02 8.33
CA HIS A 196 14.94 -1.75 9.27
C HIS A 196 13.92 -0.78 8.67
N GLU A 197 12.62 -1.08 8.82
CA GLU A 197 11.47 -0.30 8.29
C GLU A 197 11.61 -0.04 6.78
N ALA A 198 11.33 -1.05 5.97
CA ALA A 198 11.59 -1.05 4.54
C ALA A 198 10.40 -0.55 3.70
N GLY A 199 10.72 -0.21 2.45
CA GLY A 199 9.85 0.09 1.31
C GLY A 199 10.77 0.34 0.12
N ASN A 200 10.33 0.80 -1.05
CA ASN A 200 9.24 0.26 -1.86
C ASN A 200 9.71 -1.02 -2.59
N VAL A 201 10.98 -1.07 -2.99
CA VAL A 201 11.61 -2.19 -3.71
C VAL A 201 12.99 -2.54 -3.14
N ALA A 202 13.27 -3.83 -3.02
CA ALA A 202 14.60 -4.41 -2.82
C ALA A 202 14.92 -5.43 -3.92
N GLU A 203 15.96 -5.19 -4.71
CA GLU A 203 16.35 -5.99 -5.88
C GLU A 203 17.79 -6.54 -5.73
N ASP A 204 18.01 -7.84 -5.95
CA ASP A 204 19.36 -8.44 -5.94
C ASP A 204 20.18 -8.09 -4.68
N ILE A 205 19.56 -8.29 -3.51
CA ILE A 205 20.20 -8.10 -2.20
C ILE A 205 20.58 -9.44 -1.60
N ARG A 206 21.79 -9.54 -1.05
CA ARG A 206 22.26 -10.74 -0.35
C ARG A 206 22.66 -10.42 1.08
N CYS A 207 22.00 -11.04 2.06
CA CYS A 207 22.24 -10.84 3.49
C CYS A 207 22.93 -12.06 4.11
N PHE A 208 24.16 -11.86 4.62
CA PHE A 208 24.96 -12.87 5.29
C PHE A 208 25.10 -12.56 6.78
N GLY A 209 24.64 -13.47 7.65
CA GLY A 209 24.68 -13.29 9.11
C GLY A 209 23.62 -12.32 9.63
N GLY A 210 23.89 -11.69 10.78
CA GLY A 210 22.94 -10.80 11.47
C GLY A 210 21.90 -11.52 12.32
N ARG A 211 21.18 -10.78 13.17
CA ARG A 211 20.02 -11.31 13.89
C ARG A 211 18.87 -11.53 12.91
N TYR A 212 18.58 -10.51 12.11
CA TYR A 212 17.65 -10.52 10.99
C TYR A 212 18.32 -10.08 9.70
N GLY A 213 17.78 -10.51 8.55
CA GLY A 213 18.07 -9.88 7.27
C GLY A 213 17.30 -8.57 7.23
N PHE A 214 15.97 -8.68 7.15
CA PHE A 214 15.06 -7.53 7.23
C PHE A 214 14.24 -7.59 8.51
N TRP A 215 14.08 -6.43 9.15
CA TRP A 215 13.11 -6.21 10.21
C TRP A 215 12.22 -5.05 9.75
N THR A 216 10.93 -5.24 9.56
CA THR A 216 10.12 -4.19 8.94
C THR A 216 8.70 -4.14 9.48
N SER A 217 8.07 -2.98 9.40
CA SER A 217 6.62 -2.89 9.54
C SER A 217 6.03 -2.24 8.30
N LYS A 218 4.73 -1.91 8.36
CA LYS A 218 4.02 -1.12 7.35
C LYS A 218 4.89 -0.01 6.73
N PRO A 219 5.15 -0.05 5.41
CA PRO A 219 5.92 0.96 4.69
C PRO A 219 5.35 2.36 4.83
N SER A 220 6.16 3.38 4.53
CA SER A 220 5.82 4.77 4.87
C SER A 220 4.61 5.38 4.17
N PRO A 221 4.05 4.85 3.06
CA PRO A 221 2.69 5.23 2.64
C PRO A 221 1.61 4.19 3.01
N GLY A 222 2.00 3.00 3.47
CA GLY A 222 1.10 1.87 3.75
C GLY A 222 0.94 0.88 2.60
N TRP A 223 1.74 1.03 1.54
CA TRP A 223 1.76 0.14 0.36
C TRP A 223 2.63 -1.09 0.59
N GLN A 224 2.56 -2.02 -0.34
CA GLN A 224 3.34 -3.25 -0.37
C GLN A 224 4.84 -2.96 -0.53
N PHE A 225 5.66 -3.85 0.04
CA PHE A 225 7.10 -3.87 -0.17
C PHE A 225 7.49 -5.07 -1.03
N THR A 226 8.03 -4.82 -2.22
CA THR A 226 8.49 -5.88 -3.13
C THR A 226 9.97 -6.21 -2.89
N VAL A 227 10.25 -7.51 -2.73
CA VAL A 227 11.60 -8.06 -2.58
C VAL A 227 11.81 -9.10 -3.68
N ILE A 228 12.71 -8.83 -4.61
CA ILE A 228 12.90 -9.63 -5.82
C ILE A 228 14.35 -10.08 -5.99
N ASP A 229 14.54 -11.37 -6.26
CA ASP A 229 15.86 -12.00 -6.48
C ASP A 229 16.84 -11.86 -5.28
N CYS A 230 16.30 -11.70 -4.06
CA CYS A 230 17.09 -11.55 -2.83
C CYS A 230 17.43 -12.88 -2.14
N GLN A 231 18.56 -12.89 -1.42
CA GLN A 231 19.11 -14.07 -0.74
C GLN A 231 19.40 -13.78 0.73
N PHE A 232 19.10 -14.75 1.59
CA PHE A 232 19.27 -14.67 3.04
C PHE A 232 20.00 -15.92 3.52
N GLU A 233 21.15 -15.72 4.15
CA GLU A 233 21.98 -16.81 4.64
C GLU A 233 22.47 -16.57 6.08
N ALA A 234 22.30 -17.58 6.94
CA ALA A 234 22.85 -17.64 8.28
C ALA A 234 22.40 -16.55 9.27
N GLN A 235 21.19 -16.00 9.11
CA GLN A 235 20.55 -15.20 10.17
C GLN A 235 20.33 -16.03 11.45
N ARG A 236 20.44 -15.39 12.61
CA ARG A 236 20.36 -16.08 13.92
C ARG A 236 18.96 -16.35 14.42
N GLU A 237 17.95 -15.56 14.02
CA GLU A 237 16.56 -15.73 14.46
C GLU A 237 15.61 -15.95 13.28
N ALA A 238 15.48 -14.97 12.39
CA ALA A 238 14.69 -15.08 11.16
C ALA A 238 15.35 -14.32 10.02
N SER A 239 15.12 -14.71 8.77
CA SER A 239 15.55 -13.90 7.63
C SER A 239 14.77 -12.61 7.52
N ILE A 240 13.45 -12.66 7.70
CA ILE A 240 12.56 -11.51 7.71
C ILE A 240 11.65 -11.59 8.96
N LEU A 241 11.66 -10.54 9.77
CA LEU A 241 10.68 -10.30 10.83
C LEU A 241 9.82 -9.11 10.41
N GLU A 242 8.50 -9.28 10.34
CA GLU A 242 7.62 -8.25 9.81
C GLU A 242 6.33 -8.00 10.62
N ARG A 243 5.71 -6.83 10.42
CA ARG A 243 4.35 -6.50 10.87
C ARG A 243 3.62 -5.60 9.86
N GLU A 244 2.64 -6.16 9.16
CA GLU A 244 1.77 -5.48 8.18
C GLU A 244 2.59 -4.83 7.05
N ALA A 245 3.64 -5.51 6.59
CA ALA A 245 4.56 -5.01 5.58
C ALA A 245 4.06 -5.18 4.14
N GLY A 246 3.00 -5.97 3.91
CA GLY A 246 2.47 -6.28 2.58
C GLY A 246 3.52 -6.91 1.68
N LEU A 247 4.28 -7.88 2.20
CA LEU A 247 5.48 -8.39 1.53
C LEU A 247 5.14 -9.14 0.23
N THR A 248 5.76 -8.70 -0.85
CA THR A 248 5.73 -9.39 -2.15
C THR A 248 7.11 -9.96 -2.44
N LEU A 249 7.34 -11.23 -2.11
CA LEU A 249 8.62 -11.91 -2.27
C LEU A 249 8.65 -12.70 -3.58
N ILE A 250 9.50 -12.28 -4.52
CA ILE A 250 9.65 -12.92 -5.83
C ILE A 250 11.03 -13.58 -5.91
N ARG A 251 11.04 -14.90 -6.09
CA ARG A 251 12.23 -15.75 -6.16
C ARG A 251 13.20 -15.60 -4.97
N PRO A 252 12.70 -15.48 -3.71
CA PRO A 252 13.59 -15.32 -2.57
C PRO A 252 14.35 -16.61 -2.27
N GLN A 253 15.57 -16.50 -1.79
CA GLN A 253 16.38 -17.65 -1.38
C GLN A 253 16.72 -17.56 0.10
N PHE A 254 16.44 -18.63 0.84
CA PHE A 254 16.70 -18.72 2.27
C PHE A 254 17.55 -19.96 2.54
N ARG A 255 18.70 -19.76 3.18
CA ARG A 255 19.67 -20.82 3.39
C ARG A 255 20.27 -20.83 4.79
N ARG A 256 20.20 -21.98 5.46
CA ARG A 256 20.80 -22.18 6.81
C ARG A 256 20.29 -21.15 7.82
N VAL A 257 18.97 -20.96 7.87
CA VAL A 257 18.30 -20.01 8.77
C VAL A 257 17.26 -20.73 9.64
N PRO A 258 16.93 -20.22 10.84
CA PRO A 258 15.89 -20.86 11.66
C PRO A 258 14.49 -20.68 11.08
N THR A 259 14.18 -19.48 10.61
CA THR A 259 12.88 -19.09 10.04
C THR A 259 13.10 -18.21 8.82
N ALA A 260 12.32 -18.40 7.76
CA ALA A 260 12.40 -17.55 6.56
C ALA A 260 11.63 -16.24 6.78
N VAL A 261 10.35 -16.31 7.11
CA VAL A 261 9.50 -15.15 7.42
C VAL A 261 8.71 -15.40 8.70
N GLU A 262 8.80 -14.45 9.63
CA GLU A 262 7.96 -14.40 10.83
C GLU A 262 7.14 -13.11 10.85
N ILE A 263 5.83 -13.25 10.96
CA ILE A 263 4.88 -12.16 11.21
C ILE A 263 4.75 -12.00 12.71
N GLU A 264 4.98 -10.80 13.25
CA GLU A 264 4.92 -10.55 14.69
C GLU A 264 3.59 -10.99 15.33
N PRO A 265 3.58 -11.42 16.61
CA PRO A 265 2.36 -11.81 17.30
C PRO A 265 1.28 -10.72 17.28
N GLY A 266 0.06 -11.09 16.89
CA GLY A 266 -1.07 -10.17 16.78
C GLY A 266 -1.08 -9.29 15.52
N GLY A 267 -0.10 -9.43 14.62
CA GLY A 267 -0.10 -8.78 13.31
C GLY A 267 -0.90 -9.56 12.26
N THR A 268 -1.60 -8.83 11.41
CA THR A 268 -2.12 -9.30 10.11
C THR A 268 -1.17 -8.83 9.00
N ASP A 269 -1.15 -9.53 7.87
CA ASP A 269 -0.35 -9.13 6.71
C ASP A 269 -0.92 -9.65 5.39
N GLU A 270 -0.51 -9.03 4.28
CA GLU A 270 -0.70 -9.52 2.92
C GLU A 270 0.61 -10.11 2.37
N LEU A 271 0.99 -11.29 2.86
CA LEU A 271 2.22 -11.98 2.45
C LEU A 271 1.99 -12.78 1.16
N TRP A 272 2.68 -12.39 0.09
CA TRP A 272 2.80 -13.15 -1.16
C TRP A 272 4.22 -13.62 -1.39
N VAL A 273 4.41 -14.92 -1.62
CA VAL A 273 5.71 -15.51 -1.94
C VAL A 273 5.61 -16.33 -3.21
N LYS A 274 6.43 -16.03 -4.21
CA LYS A 274 6.46 -16.72 -5.50
C LYS A 274 7.84 -17.27 -5.79
N ASP A 275 7.90 -18.55 -6.16
CA ASP A 275 9.10 -19.24 -6.65
C ASP A 275 10.27 -19.25 -5.65
N ALA A 276 9.98 -19.45 -4.35
CA ALA A 276 10.97 -19.44 -3.29
C ALA A 276 11.90 -20.66 -3.26
N ARG A 277 13.10 -20.48 -2.73
CA ARG A 277 14.05 -21.56 -2.42
C ARG A 277 14.39 -21.60 -0.93
N LEU A 278 14.06 -22.71 -0.29
CA LEU A 278 14.22 -22.95 1.15
C LEU A 278 15.20 -24.10 1.36
N GLU A 279 16.40 -23.81 1.85
CA GLU A 279 17.45 -24.83 2.04
C GLU A 279 17.99 -24.81 3.48
N GLU A 280 17.93 -25.95 4.16
CA GLU A 280 18.49 -26.11 5.51
C GLU A 280 17.84 -25.17 6.54
N ILE A 281 16.51 -25.06 6.50
CA ILE A 281 15.74 -24.32 7.49
C ILE A 281 15.70 -25.14 8.79
N SER A 282 16.19 -24.61 9.92
CA SER A 282 16.28 -25.42 11.15
C SER A 282 14.99 -25.45 11.98
N GLY A 283 14.11 -24.46 11.80
CA GLY A 283 12.83 -24.29 12.50
C GLY A 283 11.62 -24.40 11.57
N SER A 284 10.78 -23.36 11.56
CA SER A 284 9.61 -23.28 10.67
C SER A 284 9.88 -22.25 9.58
N ALA A 285 9.60 -22.54 8.32
CA ALA A 285 9.88 -21.57 7.26
C ALA A 285 9.00 -20.32 7.39
N PHE A 286 7.69 -20.48 7.64
CA PHE A 286 6.73 -19.38 7.79
C PHE A 286 6.00 -19.46 9.14
N VAL A 287 5.87 -18.34 9.84
CA VAL A 287 5.16 -18.26 11.14
C VAL A 287 4.23 -17.05 11.16
N PHE A 288 2.95 -17.27 11.42
CA PHE A 288 1.93 -16.22 11.48
C PHE A 288 0.78 -16.55 12.46
N GLY A 289 0.01 -15.54 12.86
CA GLY A 289 -1.15 -15.65 13.76
C GLY A 289 -2.41 -15.03 13.14
N VAL A 290 -3.36 -14.59 13.97
CA VAL A 290 -4.60 -13.88 13.58
C VAL A 290 -5.41 -14.66 12.53
N GLU A 291 -5.56 -15.95 12.80
CA GLU A 291 -5.96 -16.97 11.82
C GLU A 291 -7.45 -16.95 11.42
N ASN A 292 -8.23 -16.01 11.94
CA ASN A 292 -9.68 -15.92 11.69
C ASN A 292 -10.11 -14.57 11.15
N ASN A 293 -9.17 -13.67 10.89
CA ASN A 293 -9.44 -12.37 10.33
C ASN A 293 -9.19 -12.40 8.82
N ALA A 294 -10.07 -11.76 8.05
CA ALA A 294 -9.93 -11.68 6.61
C ALA A 294 -8.76 -10.79 6.16
N ARG A 295 -8.28 -9.87 7.00
CA ARG A 295 -7.05 -9.07 6.79
C ARG A 295 -5.77 -9.90 6.74
N ASN A 296 -5.82 -11.16 7.19
CA ASN A 296 -4.66 -12.04 7.18
C ASN A 296 -4.65 -12.86 5.89
N GLU A 297 -3.80 -12.47 4.95
CA GLU A 297 -3.79 -12.96 3.58
C GLU A 297 -2.41 -13.56 3.24
N ILE A 298 -2.26 -14.86 3.47
CA ILE A 298 -0.95 -15.53 3.38
C ILE A 298 -0.96 -16.49 2.21
N ASN A 299 -0.07 -16.28 1.24
CA ASN A 299 0.03 -17.11 0.05
C ASN A 299 1.49 -17.39 -0.33
N VAL A 300 1.80 -18.65 -0.60
CA VAL A 300 3.08 -19.11 -1.14
C VAL A 300 2.82 -20.00 -2.35
N GLU A 301 3.36 -19.66 -3.50
CA GLU A 301 3.26 -20.43 -4.73
C GLU A 301 4.65 -20.84 -5.25
N GLY A 302 4.87 -22.14 -5.42
CA GLY A 302 6.11 -22.68 -5.95
C GLY A 302 7.32 -22.55 -5.02
N ALA A 303 7.32 -23.25 -3.87
CA ALA A 303 8.49 -23.27 -2.99
C ALA A 303 9.31 -24.57 -3.13
N ALA A 304 10.56 -24.45 -3.55
CA ALA A 304 11.52 -25.54 -3.61
C ALA A 304 12.23 -25.71 -2.27
N CYS A 305 12.04 -26.86 -1.62
CA CYS A 305 12.45 -27.09 -0.23
C CYS A 305 13.47 -28.22 -0.14
N ARG A 306 14.57 -28.01 0.58
CA ARG A 306 15.53 -29.05 1.01
C ARG A 306 15.78 -28.94 2.50
N SER A 307 15.51 -30.01 3.25
CA SER A 307 15.72 -30.04 4.71
C SER A 307 14.94 -28.93 5.42
N VAL A 308 13.62 -28.92 5.23
CA VAL A 308 12.69 -27.98 5.88
C VAL A 308 11.76 -28.79 6.81
N PRO A 309 12.00 -28.81 8.14
CA PRO A 309 11.30 -29.72 9.03
C PRO A 309 9.85 -29.31 9.32
N VAL A 310 9.53 -28.02 9.22
CA VAL A 310 8.17 -27.47 9.26
C VAL A 310 8.07 -26.38 8.21
N PHE A 311 7.09 -26.48 7.32
CA PHE A 311 6.86 -25.47 6.29
C PHE A 311 6.20 -24.22 6.88
N ALA A 312 5.06 -24.38 7.58
CA ALA A 312 4.35 -23.26 8.17
C ALA A 312 3.78 -23.59 9.56
N VAL A 313 3.64 -22.55 10.39
CA VAL A 313 2.99 -22.60 11.72
C VAL A 313 1.93 -21.51 11.85
N LEU A 314 0.77 -21.96 12.31
CA LEU A 314 -0.37 -21.15 12.73
C LEU A 314 -0.27 -20.99 14.26
N ARG A 315 0.22 -19.82 14.70
CA ARG A 315 0.69 -19.56 16.07
C ARG A 315 -0.42 -19.70 17.12
N ASP A 316 -1.63 -19.28 16.81
CA ASP A 316 -2.70 -19.10 17.81
C ASP A 316 -3.47 -20.40 18.06
N ARG A 317 -3.67 -21.23 17.02
CA ARG A 317 -4.31 -22.55 17.15
C ARG A 317 -3.33 -23.71 17.22
N GLY A 318 -2.04 -23.45 16.96
CA GLY A 318 -0.97 -24.45 16.98
C GLY A 318 -0.96 -25.37 15.75
N GLY A 319 -1.54 -24.94 14.63
CA GLY A 319 -1.51 -25.69 13.37
C GLY A 319 -0.08 -25.79 12.82
N ARG A 320 0.35 -27.00 12.42
CA ARG A 320 1.70 -27.25 11.88
C ARG A 320 1.62 -27.97 10.55
N PHE A 321 2.29 -27.42 9.54
CA PHE A 321 2.29 -27.96 8.18
C PHE A 321 3.68 -28.48 7.85
N VAL A 322 3.81 -29.79 7.68
CA VAL A 322 5.09 -30.48 7.48
C VAL A 322 5.11 -31.08 6.08
N ALA A 323 6.10 -30.71 5.28
CA ALA A 323 6.27 -31.28 3.96
C ALA A 323 6.77 -32.74 4.05
N PRO A 324 6.38 -33.62 3.10
CA PRO A 324 6.74 -35.04 3.13
C PRO A 324 8.26 -35.22 2.95
N ARG A 325 8.82 -36.23 3.62
CA ARG A 325 10.23 -36.59 3.54
C ARG A 325 10.43 -37.87 2.74
N ALA A 326 11.37 -37.86 1.80
CA ALA A 326 11.68 -39.04 0.99
C ALA A 326 12.15 -40.23 1.86
N SER A 327 12.87 -39.93 2.95
CA SER A 327 13.34 -40.90 3.94
C SER A 327 12.23 -41.63 4.70
N GLU A 328 11.05 -41.03 4.85
CA GLU A 328 9.88 -41.62 5.53
C GLU A 328 9.09 -42.58 4.62
N VAL A 329 9.11 -42.33 3.30
CA VAL A 329 8.40 -43.14 2.30
C VAL A 329 9.23 -44.32 1.82
N ASN A 330 10.55 -44.18 1.70
CA ASN A 330 11.44 -45.28 1.32
C ASN A 330 12.76 -45.24 2.10
N ARG A 331 12.93 -46.15 3.07
CA ARG A 331 14.15 -46.28 3.90
C ARG A 331 15.43 -46.55 3.09
N ARG A 332 15.34 -47.01 1.83
CA ARG A 332 16.50 -47.19 0.94
C ARG A 332 16.80 -45.95 0.07
N ALA A 333 15.92 -44.95 0.05
CA ALA A 333 16.09 -43.67 -0.67
C ALA A 333 16.66 -42.55 0.22
N ALA A 334 17.06 -42.86 1.47
CA ALA A 334 17.61 -41.92 2.44
C ALA A 334 18.94 -41.25 2.03
N SER A 335 19.47 -41.53 0.82
CA SER A 335 20.67 -40.92 0.26
C SER A 335 20.41 -39.68 -0.61
N SER A 336 19.15 -39.39 -0.98
CA SER A 336 18.76 -38.09 -1.55
C SER A 336 18.27 -37.18 -0.42
N ALA A 337 18.81 -35.97 -0.30
CA ALA A 337 18.36 -34.99 0.69
C ALA A 337 16.82 -34.85 0.65
N ASP A 338 16.17 -34.76 1.81
CA ASP A 338 14.71 -34.61 1.92
C ASP A 338 14.26 -33.35 1.15
N THR A 339 13.85 -33.56 -0.09
CA THR A 339 13.54 -32.53 -1.08
C THR A 339 12.08 -32.64 -1.47
N CYS A 340 11.39 -31.51 -1.48
CA CYS A 340 10.00 -31.41 -1.89
C CYS A 340 9.76 -30.07 -2.58
N PHE A 341 8.69 -30.00 -3.34
CA PHE A 341 8.20 -28.81 -4.00
C PHE A 341 6.79 -28.54 -3.48
N VAL A 342 6.58 -27.39 -2.85
CA VAL A 342 5.25 -26.95 -2.42
C VAL A 342 4.64 -26.15 -3.56
N CYS A 343 3.67 -26.74 -4.24
CA CYS A 343 2.98 -26.09 -5.35
C CYS A 343 2.22 -24.86 -4.83
N THR A 344 1.49 -25.03 -3.73
CA THR A 344 0.76 -23.94 -3.08
C THR A 344 0.66 -24.17 -1.58
N PHE A 345 0.84 -23.10 -0.82
CA PHE A 345 0.36 -22.97 0.54
C PHE A 345 -0.44 -21.68 0.64
N THR A 346 -1.58 -21.69 1.31
CA THR A 346 -2.41 -20.50 1.46
C THR A 346 -3.22 -20.53 2.74
N HIS A 347 -3.42 -19.37 3.36
CA HIS A 347 -4.27 -19.15 4.51
C HIS A 347 -4.98 -17.80 4.42
N GLY A 348 -6.27 -17.78 4.72
CA GLY A 348 -7.08 -16.55 4.78
C GLY A 348 -8.48 -16.78 4.23
N LEU A 349 -9.20 -15.70 3.89
CA LEU A 349 -10.54 -15.79 3.33
C LEU A 349 -10.51 -16.21 1.85
N HIS A 350 -11.22 -17.28 1.51
CA HIS A 350 -11.24 -17.87 0.18
C HIS A 350 -12.62 -17.80 -0.47
N TYR A 351 -12.62 -17.51 -1.76
CA TYR A 351 -13.71 -17.73 -2.69
C TYR A 351 -13.24 -18.73 -3.76
N THR A 352 -13.93 -19.86 -3.93
CA THR A 352 -13.58 -20.80 -5.00
C THR A 352 -14.03 -20.33 -6.38
N ASP A 353 -15.01 -19.42 -6.43
CA ASP A 353 -15.46 -18.70 -7.61
C ASP A 353 -16.26 -17.46 -7.19
N ILE A 354 -16.59 -16.59 -8.15
CA ILE A 354 -17.52 -15.49 -7.93
C ILE A 354 -18.88 -16.06 -7.53
N GLY A 355 -19.38 -15.59 -6.38
CA GLY A 355 -20.63 -16.04 -5.79
C GLY A 355 -20.55 -17.35 -5.00
N ALA A 356 -19.36 -17.95 -4.86
CA ALA A 356 -19.16 -19.03 -3.90
C ALA A 356 -19.24 -18.52 -2.45
N ASP A 357 -19.64 -19.41 -1.53
CA ASP A 357 -19.66 -19.09 -0.09
C ASP A 357 -18.23 -18.90 0.43
N PRO A 358 -17.90 -17.73 1.01
CA PRO A 358 -16.56 -17.48 1.51
C PRO A 358 -16.24 -18.26 2.78
N GLN A 359 -15.01 -18.77 2.88
CA GLN A 359 -14.54 -19.49 4.06
C GLN A 359 -13.09 -19.13 4.37
N ILE A 360 -12.75 -19.00 5.66
CA ILE A 360 -11.35 -18.96 6.06
C ILE A 360 -10.80 -20.38 6.04
N LEU A 361 -9.81 -20.61 5.20
CA LEU A 361 -9.24 -21.94 4.93
C LEU A 361 -7.73 -21.92 5.05
N THR A 362 -7.15 -23.11 5.15
CA THR A 362 -5.72 -23.32 4.95
C THR A 362 -5.55 -24.48 3.99
N SER A 363 -4.82 -24.27 2.90
CA SER A 363 -4.47 -25.31 1.93
C SER A 363 -2.97 -25.48 1.87
N PHE A 364 -2.53 -26.72 1.71
CA PHE A 364 -1.12 -27.07 1.62
C PHE A 364 -0.95 -28.24 0.66
N ASP A 365 -0.33 -28.00 -0.49
CA ASP A 365 -0.08 -28.98 -1.55
C ASP A 365 1.42 -29.24 -1.75
N PRO A 366 2.04 -30.09 -0.92
CA PRO A 366 3.43 -30.47 -1.07
C PRO A 366 3.60 -31.73 -1.93
N GLN A 367 4.59 -31.71 -2.82
CA GLN A 367 4.95 -32.82 -3.70
C GLN A 367 6.40 -33.23 -3.48
N LEU A 368 6.68 -34.54 -3.47
CA LEU A 368 8.07 -35.03 -3.47
C LEU A 368 8.72 -34.73 -4.82
N CYS A 369 9.97 -34.28 -4.80
CA CYS A 369 10.74 -34.06 -6.02
C CYS A 369 12.13 -34.69 -5.88
N ALA A 370 12.68 -35.20 -6.98
CA ALA A 370 14.03 -35.81 -6.97
C ALA A 370 15.13 -34.74 -6.98
N THR A 371 14.84 -33.58 -7.57
CA THR A 371 15.74 -32.44 -7.75
C THR A 371 14.96 -31.15 -7.58
N LEU A 372 15.58 -30.15 -6.95
CA LEU A 372 14.98 -28.82 -6.84
C LEU A 372 14.95 -28.16 -8.24
N PRO A 373 13.82 -27.58 -8.66
CA PRO A 373 13.75 -26.84 -9.90
C PRO A 373 14.67 -25.60 -9.82
N PRO A 374 15.34 -25.21 -10.93
CA PRO A 374 16.01 -23.92 -10.99
C PRO A 374 14.97 -22.81 -10.96
N VAL A 375 15.33 -21.69 -10.34
CA VAL A 375 14.53 -20.47 -10.34
C VAL A 375 15.38 -19.40 -11.01
N ALA A 376 15.07 -19.10 -12.27
CA ALA A 376 15.76 -18.08 -13.06
C ALA A 376 15.06 -16.73 -12.89
N SER A 377 15.83 -15.65 -12.89
CA SER A 377 15.26 -14.30 -12.96
C SER A 377 14.70 -14.04 -14.36
N ASP A 378 13.61 -13.30 -14.40
CA ASP A 378 12.96 -12.76 -15.59
C ASP A 378 13.22 -11.24 -15.76
N LEU A 379 14.10 -10.67 -14.94
CA LEU A 379 14.64 -9.34 -15.12
C LEU A 379 15.75 -9.40 -16.17
N ALA A 380 15.62 -8.59 -17.22
CA ALA A 380 16.61 -8.53 -18.29
C ALA A 380 17.89 -7.84 -17.80
N ALA A 381 19.05 -8.46 -18.03
CA ALA A 381 20.33 -7.83 -17.73
C ALA A 381 20.59 -6.67 -18.71
N LEU A 382 21.13 -5.56 -18.19
CA LEU A 382 21.62 -4.48 -19.03
C LEU A 382 22.87 -4.93 -19.82
N PRO A 383 23.12 -4.39 -21.02
CA PRO A 383 24.39 -4.55 -21.72
C PRO A 383 25.56 -4.08 -20.85
N ALA A 384 26.78 -4.58 -21.11
CA ALA A 384 27.97 -4.17 -20.38
C ALA A 384 28.16 -2.64 -20.41
N CYS A 385 28.48 -2.04 -19.26
CA CYS A 385 28.49 -0.58 -19.08
C CYS A 385 29.43 0.17 -20.04
N ASP A 386 30.54 -0.46 -20.44
CA ASP A 386 31.52 0.08 -21.38
C ASP A 386 31.01 0.15 -22.83
N THR A 387 29.86 -0.48 -23.13
CA THR A 387 29.21 -0.41 -24.45
C THR A 387 28.23 0.75 -24.57
N TRP A 388 27.93 1.47 -23.49
CA TRP A 388 26.91 2.51 -23.48
C TRP A 388 27.47 3.80 -24.08
N VAL A 389 26.73 4.41 -25.01
CA VAL A 389 27.06 5.75 -25.52
C VAL A 389 26.42 6.81 -24.64
N ASN A 390 27.17 7.83 -24.23
CA ASN A 390 26.61 8.97 -23.51
C ASN A 390 25.91 9.93 -24.49
N LEU A 391 24.64 10.20 -24.28
CA LEU A 391 23.85 11.04 -25.18
C LEU A 391 24.39 12.49 -25.30
N ARG A 392 25.01 13.03 -24.24
CA ARG A 392 25.61 14.38 -24.30
C ARG A 392 26.83 14.43 -25.23
N ASP A 393 27.60 13.35 -25.31
CA ASP A 393 28.75 13.26 -26.22
C ASP A 393 28.29 13.25 -27.69
N LEU A 394 27.04 12.83 -27.94
CA LEU A 394 26.39 12.91 -29.25
C LEU A 394 25.75 14.28 -29.55
N GLY A 395 25.83 15.22 -28.61
CA GLY A 395 25.45 16.63 -28.81
C GLY A 395 24.17 17.09 -28.10
N ALA A 396 23.45 16.21 -27.41
CA ALA A 396 22.23 16.57 -26.70
C ALA A 396 22.50 17.54 -25.54
N LYS A 397 21.55 18.44 -25.26
CA LYS A 397 21.72 19.48 -24.24
C LYS A 397 21.04 19.14 -22.93
N GLY A 398 19.85 18.54 -22.95
CA GLY A 398 19.11 18.18 -21.73
C GLY A 398 18.92 19.37 -20.78
N ASP A 399 18.70 20.56 -21.32
CA ASP A 399 18.61 21.84 -20.60
C ASP A 399 17.17 22.31 -20.35
N GLY A 400 16.18 21.54 -20.81
CA GLY A 400 14.75 21.85 -20.70
C GLY A 400 14.23 22.83 -21.74
N VAL A 401 15.04 23.24 -22.71
CA VAL A 401 14.70 24.24 -23.74
C VAL A 401 15.05 23.77 -25.14
N THR A 402 16.28 23.32 -25.33
CA THR A 402 16.82 22.86 -26.62
C THR A 402 16.07 21.64 -27.12
N ASP A 403 15.68 21.66 -28.40
CA ASP A 403 15.10 20.50 -29.05
C ASP A 403 16.17 19.41 -29.25
N ASP A 404 16.10 18.35 -28.46
CA ASP A 404 17.01 17.21 -28.52
C ASP A 404 16.45 16.06 -29.40
N THR A 405 15.31 16.26 -30.08
CA THR A 405 14.63 15.22 -30.87
C THR A 405 15.55 14.56 -31.90
N GLU A 406 16.22 15.35 -32.74
CA GLU A 406 17.05 14.83 -33.83
C GLU A 406 18.26 14.05 -33.29
N VAL A 407 18.89 14.53 -32.21
CA VAL A 407 20.04 13.86 -31.60
C VAL A 407 19.63 12.53 -30.98
N LEU A 408 18.50 12.50 -30.26
CA LEU A 408 17.94 11.27 -29.68
C LEU A 408 17.57 10.24 -30.76
N GLN A 409 16.87 10.66 -31.81
CA GLN A 409 16.52 9.78 -32.93
C GLN A 409 17.76 9.20 -33.63
N LYS A 410 18.80 10.02 -33.84
CA LYS A 410 20.09 9.56 -34.38
C LYS A 410 20.82 8.62 -33.42
N ALA A 411 20.78 8.89 -32.13
CA ALA A 411 21.38 8.01 -31.13
C ALA A 411 20.73 6.62 -31.18
N ILE A 412 19.39 6.57 -31.15
CA ILE A 412 18.59 5.35 -31.26
C ILE A 412 18.90 4.59 -32.56
N ALA A 413 19.01 5.30 -33.68
CA ALA A 413 19.32 4.67 -34.96
C ALA A 413 20.71 4.01 -34.99
N ASN A 414 21.71 4.59 -34.31
CA ASN A 414 23.11 4.20 -34.46
C ASN A 414 23.67 3.38 -33.29
N HIS A 415 23.03 3.39 -32.12
CA HIS A 415 23.58 2.76 -30.90
C HIS A 415 22.52 1.90 -30.19
N PRO A 416 22.88 0.66 -29.77
CA PRO A 416 21.96 -0.21 -29.04
C PRO A 416 21.72 0.27 -27.60
N ALA A 417 22.76 0.68 -26.88
CA ALA A 417 22.66 1.12 -25.49
C ALA A 417 23.04 2.60 -25.36
N ILE A 418 22.12 3.40 -24.83
CA ILE A 418 22.24 4.85 -24.74
C ILE A 418 22.04 5.28 -23.29
N TYR A 419 23.07 5.88 -22.71
CA TYR A 419 23.03 6.48 -21.39
C TYR A 419 22.60 7.95 -21.48
N LEU A 420 21.53 8.29 -20.76
CA LEU A 420 21.00 9.63 -20.61
C LEU A 420 21.41 10.18 -19.24
N PRO A 421 22.45 11.03 -19.14
CA PRO A 421 22.80 11.67 -17.87
C PRO A 421 21.69 12.65 -17.42
N SER A 422 21.74 13.07 -16.16
CA SER A 422 20.76 13.99 -15.58
C SER A 422 20.50 15.23 -16.46
N GLY A 423 19.24 15.46 -16.81
CA GLY A 423 18.84 16.41 -17.84
C GLY A 423 17.34 16.40 -18.11
N PHE A 424 16.86 17.51 -18.66
CA PHE A 424 15.49 17.67 -19.13
C PHE A 424 15.56 17.78 -20.66
N TYR A 425 15.30 16.69 -21.37
CA TYR A 425 15.48 16.59 -22.81
C TYR A 425 14.15 16.87 -23.51
N VAL A 426 14.07 18.00 -24.22
CA VAL A 426 12.84 18.38 -24.92
C VAL A 426 12.76 17.63 -26.24
N VAL A 427 11.61 17.00 -26.47
CA VAL A 427 11.32 16.22 -27.67
C VAL A 427 10.01 16.71 -28.30
N ARG A 428 9.96 16.86 -29.62
CA ARG A 428 8.78 17.36 -30.36
C ARG A 428 8.20 16.37 -31.38
N ASP A 429 8.79 15.19 -31.50
CA ASP A 429 8.27 14.09 -32.31
C ASP A 429 8.55 12.73 -31.65
N THR A 430 7.93 11.67 -32.16
CA THR A 430 8.05 10.32 -31.59
C THR A 430 9.49 9.82 -31.63
N LEU A 431 9.96 9.24 -30.53
CA LEU A 431 11.18 8.45 -30.46
C LEU A 431 10.85 6.98 -30.76
N VAL A 432 10.94 6.60 -32.03
CA VAL A 432 10.72 5.21 -32.46
C VAL A 432 11.97 4.39 -32.15
N LEU A 433 11.84 3.41 -31.27
CA LEU A 433 12.94 2.54 -30.87
C LEU A 433 13.26 1.50 -31.96
N ARG A 434 14.52 1.06 -32.02
CA ARG A 434 14.87 -0.17 -32.76
C ARG A 434 14.47 -1.39 -31.93
N PRO A 435 14.38 -2.60 -32.52
CA PRO A 435 14.03 -3.81 -31.77
C PRO A 435 14.93 -4.14 -30.58
N ASP A 436 16.16 -3.62 -30.55
CA ASP A 436 17.21 -3.89 -29.56
C ASP A 436 17.60 -2.65 -28.73
N THR A 437 16.86 -1.55 -28.82
CA THR A 437 17.23 -0.31 -28.12
C THR A 437 17.09 -0.46 -26.61
N VAL A 438 18.15 -0.04 -25.91
CA VAL A 438 18.26 0.07 -24.46
C VAL A 438 18.50 1.55 -24.09
N LEU A 439 17.53 2.17 -23.40
CA LEU A 439 17.63 3.54 -22.89
C LEU A 439 17.85 3.52 -21.38
N ILE A 440 18.90 4.19 -20.91
CA ILE A 440 19.37 4.10 -19.53
C ILE A 440 19.46 5.49 -18.92
N GLY A 441 18.58 5.80 -17.98
CA GLY A 441 18.75 6.84 -16.98
C GLY A 441 18.99 6.21 -15.60
N LEU A 442 19.30 7.05 -14.62
CA LEU A 442 19.58 6.60 -13.24
C LEU A 442 18.72 7.30 -12.19
N HIS A 443 17.81 8.19 -12.62
CA HIS A 443 16.93 8.94 -11.73
C HIS A 443 15.75 9.55 -12.52
N PRO A 444 14.53 9.01 -12.41
CA PRO A 444 13.40 9.43 -13.26
C PRO A 444 12.93 10.87 -12.98
N GLY A 445 13.15 11.38 -11.76
CA GLY A 445 12.93 12.81 -11.46
C GLY A 445 13.98 13.78 -12.04
N ALA A 446 15.23 13.35 -12.23
CA ALA A 446 16.34 14.20 -12.66
C ALA A 446 16.72 14.01 -14.13
N THR A 447 16.24 12.93 -14.76
CA THR A 447 16.43 12.58 -16.17
C THR A 447 15.06 12.42 -16.81
N GLN A 448 14.62 13.39 -17.61
CA GLN A 448 13.27 13.42 -18.17
C GLN A 448 13.28 13.63 -19.69
N LEU A 449 12.41 12.93 -20.39
CA LEU A 449 11.99 13.24 -21.76
C LEU A 449 10.69 14.04 -21.70
N ILE A 450 10.68 15.24 -22.29
CA ILE A 450 9.58 16.20 -22.15
C ILE A 450 9.03 16.55 -23.52
N LEU A 451 7.74 16.27 -23.72
CA LEU A 451 6.96 16.81 -24.81
C LEU A 451 6.31 18.12 -24.36
N PRO A 452 6.64 19.28 -24.95
CA PRO A 452 6.03 20.56 -24.58
C PRO A 452 4.52 20.59 -24.89
N ASP A 453 3.77 21.39 -24.14
CA ASP A 453 2.38 21.71 -24.46
C ASP A 453 2.24 22.25 -25.89
N ALA A 454 1.07 22.00 -26.49
CA ALA A 454 0.71 22.48 -27.82
C ALA A 454 1.68 22.03 -28.93
N THR A 455 2.32 20.86 -28.79
CA THR A 455 3.24 20.35 -29.83
C THR A 455 2.44 19.97 -31.08
N PRO A 456 2.69 20.58 -32.26
CA PRO A 456 1.77 20.51 -33.41
C PRO A 456 1.33 19.10 -33.84
N ALA A 457 2.23 18.11 -33.81
CA ALA A 457 1.92 16.75 -34.24
C ALA A 457 1.02 15.97 -33.27
N TYR A 458 0.86 16.45 -32.03
CA TYR A 458 0.07 15.84 -30.96
C TYR A 458 -1.26 16.56 -30.72
N GLN A 459 -1.57 17.58 -31.52
CA GLN A 459 -2.82 18.34 -31.47
C GLN A 459 -3.92 17.73 -32.35
N GLY A 460 -5.15 18.17 -32.13
CA GLY A 460 -6.33 17.81 -32.93
C GLY A 460 -6.90 16.44 -32.61
N VAL A 461 -7.90 16.03 -33.39
CA VAL A 461 -8.58 14.74 -33.25
C VAL A 461 -7.84 13.68 -34.06
N GLY A 462 -7.46 12.58 -33.42
CA GLY A 462 -6.82 11.44 -34.10
C GLY A 462 -6.32 10.41 -33.10
N GLY A 463 -5.88 9.26 -33.61
CA GLY A 463 -5.32 8.18 -32.78
C GLY A 463 -4.06 8.60 -32.01
N PRO A 464 -3.61 7.73 -31.08
CA PRO A 464 -2.49 8.01 -30.19
C PRO A 464 -1.22 8.30 -31.00
N LYS A 465 -0.42 9.24 -30.52
CA LYS A 465 0.94 9.50 -30.96
C LYS A 465 1.84 9.38 -29.73
N ALA A 466 2.84 8.51 -29.83
CA ALA A 466 3.68 8.18 -28.70
C ALA A 466 4.84 9.17 -28.53
N LEU A 467 5.22 9.46 -27.29
CA LEU A 467 6.54 10.05 -27.00
C LEU A 467 7.64 9.02 -27.25
N ILE A 468 7.52 7.82 -26.68
CA ILE A 468 8.35 6.65 -27.03
C ILE A 468 7.48 5.56 -27.68
N GLU A 469 7.93 5.00 -28.79
CA GLU A 469 7.29 3.84 -29.42
C GLU A 469 8.27 2.65 -29.49
N ALA A 470 7.97 1.58 -28.76
CA ALA A 470 8.71 0.32 -28.85
C ALA A 470 8.11 -0.57 -29.97
N PRO A 471 8.93 -1.10 -30.90
CA PRO A 471 8.44 -1.84 -32.06
C PRO A 471 7.91 -3.23 -31.69
N LYS A 472 7.05 -3.76 -32.57
CA LYS A 472 6.47 -5.11 -32.43
C LYS A 472 7.55 -6.19 -32.30
N GLY A 473 7.50 -6.97 -31.23
CA GLY A 473 8.42 -8.09 -31.00
C GLY A 473 9.86 -7.68 -30.64
N GLY A 474 10.11 -6.40 -30.32
CA GLY A 474 11.39 -5.95 -29.78
C GLY A 474 11.72 -6.56 -28.41
N HIS A 475 12.96 -6.46 -27.99
CA HIS A 475 13.46 -6.83 -26.65
C HIS A 475 14.04 -5.57 -25.97
N ASN A 476 13.31 -4.47 -26.11
CA ASN A 476 13.69 -3.15 -25.64
C ASN A 476 13.84 -3.10 -24.12
N ILE A 477 14.79 -2.30 -23.63
CA ILE A 477 14.90 -1.99 -22.20
C ILE A 477 14.83 -0.47 -22.02
N VAL A 478 13.98 0.00 -21.10
CA VAL A 478 13.93 1.41 -20.69
C VAL A 478 14.03 1.47 -19.18
N VAL A 479 15.06 2.12 -18.65
CA VAL A 479 15.32 2.17 -17.20
C VAL A 479 15.60 3.58 -16.68
N GLY A 480 15.07 3.93 -15.51
CA GLY A 480 15.49 5.13 -14.75
C GLY A 480 15.15 6.48 -15.38
N LEU A 481 14.08 6.55 -16.19
CA LEU A 481 13.66 7.73 -16.94
C LEU A 481 12.29 8.26 -16.51
N GLY A 482 12.14 9.59 -16.51
CA GLY A 482 10.85 10.26 -16.45
C GLY A 482 10.31 10.55 -17.85
N LEU A 483 9.03 10.24 -18.10
CA LEU A 483 8.34 10.52 -19.35
C LEU A 483 7.24 11.55 -19.09
N TYR A 484 7.35 12.75 -19.67
CA TYR A 484 6.41 13.84 -19.44
C TYR A 484 5.77 14.32 -20.75
N THR A 485 4.45 14.16 -20.88
CA THR A 485 3.70 14.56 -22.08
C THR A 485 3.10 15.98 -22.01
N SER A 486 3.40 16.73 -20.94
CA SER A 486 2.69 17.98 -20.58
C SER A 486 1.17 17.79 -20.46
N GLY A 487 0.39 18.87 -20.34
CA GLY A 487 -1.06 18.79 -20.09
C GLY A 487 -1.94 19.06 -21.31
N ASN A 488 -1.40 19.70 -22.35
CA ASN A 488 -2.13 20.12 -23.54
C ASN A 488 -1.56 19.45 -24.80
N ASN A 489 -1.68 18.13 -24.87
CA ASN A 489 -1.32 17.31 -26.03
C ASN A 489 -2.33 16.15 -26.18
N PRO A 490 -3.54 16.39 -26.71
CA PRO A 490 -4.66 15.44 -26.61
C PRO A 490 -4.43 14.09 -27.30
N ARG A 491 -3.46 14.01 -28.23
CA ARG A 491 -3.09 12.75 -28.88
C ARG A 491 -1.93 12.03 -28.21
N ALA A 492 -1.33 12.58 -27.16
CA ALA A 492 -0.15 12.00 -26.53
C ALA A 492 -0.49 10.70 -25.78
N THR A 493 0.40 9.72 -25.94
CA THR A 493 0.63 8.61 -25.01
C THR A 493 2.12 8.61 -24.70
N ALA A 494 2.53 8.44 -23.45
CA ALA A 494 3.94 8.60 -23.10
C ALA A 494 4.77 7.39 -23.60
N ALA A 495 4.25 6.18 -23.46
CA ALA A 495 4.87 4.98 -24.01
C ALA A 495 3.83 4.11 -24.74
N LEU A 496 4.04 3.91 -26.05
CA LEU A 496 3.33 2.92 -26.84
C LEU A 496 4.23 1.68 -26.99
N TRP A 497 3.87 0.61 -26.30
CA TRP A 497 4.73 -0.56 -26.11
C TRP A 497 4.20 -1.78 -26.87
N LYS A 498 4.89 -2.14 -27.95
CA LYS A 498 4.59 -3.34 -28.76
C LYS A 498 5.68 -4.41 -28.63
N ALA A 499 6.68 -4.17 -27.78
CA ALA A 499 7.82 -5.06 -27.62
C ALA A 499 7.40 -6.41 -27.05
N GLY A 500 8.15 -7.46 -27.39
CA GLY A 500 7.86 -8.85 -27.04
C GLY A 500 8.14 -9.19 -25.58
N PRO A 501 8.04 -10.48 -25.21
CA PRO A 501 8.06 -10.93 -23.82
C PRO A 501 9.43 -10.80 -23.14
N ASN A 502 10.51 -10.57 -23.89
CA ASN A 502 11.87 -10.39 -23.37
C ASN A 502 12.24 -8.90 -23.20
N SER A 503 11.27 -8.00 -23.32
CA SER A 503 11.46 -6.56 -23.14
C SER A 503 11.24 -6.16 -21.67
N MET A 504 11.79 -5.02 -21.26
CA MET A 504 11.71 -4.55 -19.88
C MET A 504 11.54 -3.04 -19.76
N MET A 505 10.73 -2.60 -18.80
CA MET A 505 10.70 -1.23 -18.29
C MET A 505 10.93 -1.28 -16.77
N ASN A 506 11.94 -0.57 -16.26
CA ASN A 506 12.29 -0.60 -14.83
C ASN A 506 12.52 0.83 -14.29
N ASP A 507 12.00 1.21 -13.11
CA ASP A 507 12.24 2.52 -12.49
C ASP A 507 11.87 3.70 -13.43
N VAL A 508 10.77 3.55 -14.16
CA VAL A 508 10.24 4.58 -15.07
C VAL A 508 9.04 5.28 -14.45
N ARG A 509 9.04 6.62 -14.52
CA ARG A 509 7.94 7.45 -14.05
C ARG A 509 7.21 8.13 -15.20
N PHE A 510 5.89 8.08 -15.18
CA PHE A 510 5.02 8.85 -16.07
C PHE A 510 4.56 10.14 -15.37
N LEU A 511 4.99 11.28 -15.89
CA LEU A 511 4.86 12.59 -15.26
C LEU A 511 3.62 13.33 -15.79
N GLY A 512 3.14 14.32 -15.04
CA GLY A 512 2.02 15.18 -15.45
C GLY A 512 1.08 15.60 -14.32
N GLY A 513 1.17 14.95 -13.16
CA GLY A 513 0.39 15.33 -11.98
C GLY A 513 1.29 15.66 -10.79
N HIS A 514 0.91 15.13 -9.63
CA HIS A 514 1.50 15.42 -8.34
C HIS A 514 3.02 15.21 -8.33
N GLY A 515 3.78 16.23 -7.91
CA GLY A 515 5.22 16.10 -7.70
C GLY A 515 6.06 16.00 -8.99
N THR A 516 5.54 16.39 -10.16
CA THR A 516 6.32 16.51 -11.40
C THR A 516 7.42 17.58 -11.25
N PRO A 517 8.73 17.24 -11.33
CA PRO A 517 9.82 18.20 -11.21
C PRO A 517 9.99 19.01 -12.51
N LYS A 518 10.18 20.32 -12.40
CA LYS A 518 10.44 21.22 -13.53
C LYS A 518 11.94 21.53 -13.70
N PRO A 519 12.38 21.94 -14.91
CA PRO A 519 13.77 22.34 -15.17
C PRO A 519 14.30 23.46 -14.27
N ASP A 520 13.43 24.34 -13.77
CA ASP A 520 13.80 25.45 -12.87
C ASP A 520 13.97 25.04 -11.39
N GLY A 521 13.73 23.76 -11.08
CA GLY A 521 13.79 23.19 -9.73
C GLY A 521 12.50 23.32 -8.92
N SER A 522 11.44 23.90 -9.48
CA SER A 522 10.09 23.87 -8.89
C SER A 522 9.38 22.52 -9.17
N ARG A 523 8.21 22.33 -8.56
CA ARG A 523 7.34 21.16 -8.82
C ARG A 523 5.98 21.64 -9.33
N GLU A 524 5.35 20.84 -10.18
CA GLU A 524 3.97 21.10 -10.59
C GLU A 524 2.99 20.92 -9.44
N ASN A 525 1.99 21.79 -9.43
CA ASN A 525 0.78 21.65 -8.63
C ASN A 525 -0.37 21.44 -9.63
N PRO A 526 -1.03 20.28 -9.65
CA PRO A 526 -2.11 20.00 -10.57
C PRO A 526 -3.42 20.70 -10.18
N TYR A 527 -3.43 21.57 -9.16
CA TYR A 527 -4.65 22.21 -8.64
C TYR A 527 -4.67 23.74 -8.74
N ASN A 528 -5.76 24.25 -9.31
CA ASN A 528 -6.24 25.60 -9.08
C ASN A 528 -6.59 25.82 -7.59
N PRO A 529 -6.82 27.07 -7.14
CA PRO A 529 -6.96 27.38 -5.71
C PRO A 529 -8.08 26.66 -4.93
N ASN A 530 -9.09 26.11 -5.61
CA ASN A 530 -10.18 25.37 -4.98
C ASN A 530 -10.13 23.86 -5.26
N HIS A 531 -9.05 23.35 -5.86
CA HIS A 531 -8.81 21.93 -6.14
C HIS A 531 -9.89 21.29 -7.03
N SER A 532 -10.29 21.99 -8.09
CA SER A 532 -11.33 21.53 -9.04
C SER A 532 -10.85 21.34 -10.48
N ALA A 533 -9.65 21.81 -10.83
CA ALA A 533 -9.03 21.67 -12.15
C ALA A 533 -7.54 22.05 -12.06
N ASP A 534 -6.80 21.91 -13.16
CA ASP A 534 -5.44 22.42 -13.32
C ASP A 534 -5.37 23.97 -13.18
N PRO A 535 -4.26 24.55 -12.67
CA PRO A 535 -4.05 26.00 -12.68
C PRO A 535 -4.05 26.63 -14.07
N ASP A 536 -3.56 25.91 -15.08
CA ASP A 536 -3.60 26.33 -16.48
C ASP A 536 -4.91 25.87 -17.11
N PRO A 537 -5.81 26.80 -17.51
CA PRO A 537 -7.10 26.43 -18.08
C PRO A 537 -7.00 25.70 -19.43
N LEU A 538 -5.82 25.67 -20.08
CA LEU A 538 -5.58 24.92 -21.30
C LEU A 538 -5.17 23.45 -21.05
N ARG A 539 -4.83 23.10 -19.80
CA ARG A 539 -4.50 21.75 -19.40
C ARG A 539 -5.72 21.10 -18.76
N HIS A 540 -6.37 20.23 -19.51
CA HIS A 540 -7.53 19.49 -19.02
C HIS A 540 -7.08 18.15 -18.48
N TRP A 541 -7.46 17.82 -17.23
CA TRP A 541 -7.38 16.44 -16.75
C TRP A 541 -8.14 15.52 -17.72
N ASP A 542 -7.69 14.26 -17.84
CA ASP A 542 -8.35 13.27 -18.69
C ASP A 542 -8.52 13.71 -20.16
N SER A 543 -7.43 14.24 -20.72
CA SER A 543 -7.38 14.75 -22.09
C SER A 543 -6.45 14.00 -23.02
N GLN A 544 -5.67 13.04 -22.50
CA GLN A 544 -4.64 12.30 -23.24
C GLN A 544 -4.92 10.79 -23.23
N TYR A 545 -4.26 10.07 -24.15
CA TYR A 545 -4.26 8.61 -24.16
C TYR A 545 -3.51 8.06 -22.93
N PRO A 546 -3.55 6.74 -22.66
CA PRO A 546 -2.94 6.18 -21.45
C PRO A 546 -1.47 6.52 -21.34
N SER A 547 -0.96 6.67 -20.11
CA SER A 547 0.46 6.93 -19.87
C SER A 547 1.31 5.81 -20.47
N LEU A 548 1.02 4.56 -20.09
CA LEU A 548 1.59 3.36 -20.68
C LEU A 548 0.51 2.58 -21.44
N TRP A 549 0.69 2.39 -22.74
CA TRP A 549 -0.18 1.57 -23.56
C TRP A 549 0.58 0.39 -24.15
N VAL A 550 0.35 -0.80 -23.60
CA VAL A 550 0.85 -2.08 -24.14
C VAL A 550 -0.18 -2.64 -25.12
N THR A 551 0.20 -2.83 -26.38
CA THR A 551 -0.74 -3.26 -27.43
C THR A 551 -0.08 -3.93 -28.62
N ASP A 552 -0.88 -4.39 -29.58
CA ASP A 552 -0.45 -5.00 -30.85
C ASP A 552 0.56 -6.15 -30.66
N GLY A 553 0.26 -7.04 -29.71
CA GLY A 553 1.13 -8.15 -29.33
C GLY A 553 2.28 -7.77 -28.40
N GLY A 554 2.22 -6.62 -27.72
CA GLY A 554 3.18 -6.21 -26.70
C GLY A 554 3.12 -7.04 -25.40
N GLY A 555 4.23 -7.13 -24.68
CA GLY A 555 4.37 -7.79 -23.38
C GLY A 555 5.71 -7.44 -22.73
N GLY A 556 6.22 -8.32 -21.87
CA GLY A 556 7.50 -8.13 -21.16
C GLY A 556 7.35 -7.80 -19.67
N THR A 557 8.45 -7.36 -19.07
CA THR A 557 8.56 -7.10 -17.62
C THR A 557 8.46 -5.61 -17.32
N PHE A 558 7.64 -5.22 -16.34
CA PHE A 558 7.50 -3.84 -15.86
C PHE A 558 7.76 -3.82 -14.35
N LEU A 559 8.82 -3.15 -13.90
CA LEU A 559 9.24 -3.12 -12.49
C LEU A 559 9.37 -1.67 -11.98
N ASP A 560 8.92 -1.40 -10.75
CA ASP A 560 9.04 -0.08 -10.09
C ASP A 560 8.51 1.05 -10.99
N ILE A 561 7.25 0.93 -11.41
CA ILE A 561 6.60 1.90 -12.30
C ILE A 561 5.69 2.82 -11.49
N TRP A 562 5.77 4.13 -11.71
CA TRP A 562 4.82 5.08 -11.15
C TRP A 562 4.18 5.95 -12.22
N THR A 563 2.86 6.02 -12.24
CA THR A 563 2.10 6.87 -13.17
C THR A 563 1.14 7.81 -12.44
N PRO A 564 1.62 8.97 -11.94
CA PRO A 564 0.77 10.02 -11.37
C PRO A 564 0.47 11.12 -12.40
N SER A 565 -0.23 10.79 -13.50
CA SER A 565 -0.56 11.75 -14.57
C SER A 565 -2.06 12.00 -14.67
N THR A 566 -2.51 13.11 -14.10
CA THR A 566 -3.94 13.49 -14.10
C THR A 566 -4.50 13.76 -15.51
N PHE A 567 -3.64 13.90 -16.51
CA PHE A 567 -4.02 14.16 -17.90
C PHE A 567 -4.32 12.89 -18.71
N ALA A 568 -3.75 11.75 -18.34
CA ALA A 568 -3.95 10.51 -19.06
C ALA A 568 -5.31 9.89 -18.70
N GLN A 569 -5.99 9.30 -19.69
CA GLN A 569 -7.25 8.58 -19.45
C GLN A 569 -7.08 7.32 -18.58
N ALA A 570 -5.85 6.77 -18.54
CA ALA A 570 -5.46 5.64 -17.72
C ALA A 570 -3.96 5.66 -17.43
N GLY A 571 -3.54 5.10 -16.30
CA GLY A 571 -2.12 4.88 -16.01
C GLY A 571 -1.52 3.80 -16.91
N MET A 572 -2.14 2.62 -16.91
CA MET A 572 -1.74 1.51 -17.78
C MET A 572 -2.95 0.94 -18.54
N LEU A 573 -2.80 0.77 -19.85
CA LEU A 573 -3.70 -0.03 -20.68
C LEU A 573 -2.93 -1.19 -21.32
N VAL A 574 -3.29 -2.42 -20.97
CA VAL A 574 -2.91 -3.63 -21.69
C VAL A 574 -4.04 -4.00 -22.62
N SER A 575 -3.77 -4.10 -23.92
CA SER A 575 -4.81 -4.41 -24.90
C SER A 575 -4.34 -5.26 -26.07
N ASP A 576 -5.25 -6.03 -26.67
CA ASP A 576 -5.04 -6.71 -27.96
C ASP A 576 -3.71 -7.47 -28.04
N THR A 577 -3.42 -8.26 -26.99
CA THR A 577 -2.17 -9.01 -26.87
C THR A 577 -2.38 -10.37 -26.22
N GLN A 578 -1.69 -11.36 -26.76
CA GLN A 578 -1.53 -12.70 -26.16
C GLN A 578 -0.08 -12.93 -25.73
N THR A 579 0.76 -11.90 -25.86
CA THR A 579 2.16 -11.97 -25.45
C THR A 579 2.19 -11.87 -23.93
N PRO A 580 2.89 -12.78 -23.23
CA PRO A 580 2.99 -12.72 -21.78
C PRO A 580 3.59 -11.41 -21.29
N GLY A 581 3.04 -10.90 -20.19
CA GLY A 581 3.53 -9.71 -19.53
C GLY A 581 3.44 -9.82 -18.02
N GLN A 582 4.33 -9.12 -17.32
CA GLN A 582 4.38 -9.16 -15.87
C GLN A 582 4.74 -7.81 -15.29
N VAL A 583 4.06 -7.47 -14.21
CA VAL A 583 4.26 -6.23 -13.46
C VAL A 583 4.73 -6.58 -12.06
N TYR A 584 5.76 -5.89 -11.58
CA TYR A 584 6.28 -5.96 -10.23
C TYR A 584 6.31 -4.54 -9.66
N GLN A 585 5.63 -4.30 -8.54
CA GLN A 585 5.60 -2.99 -7.87
C GLN A 585 5.24 -1.83 -8.81
N MET A 586 3.95 -1.70 -9.11
CA MET A 586 3.44 -0.54 -9.86
C MET A 586 2.53 0.29 -8.97
N SER A 587 2.77 1.60 -8.95
CA SER A 587 1.82 2.58 -8.44
C SER A 587 1.15 3.29 -9.62
N SER A 588 -0.15 3.08 -9.80
CA SER A 588 -0.96 3.90 -10.71
C SER A 588 -1.86 4.79 -9.89
N GLU A 589 -1.68 6.11 -10.01
CA GLU A 589 -2.35 7.04 -9.09
C GLU A 589 -2.89 8.27 -9.82
N HIS A 590 -3.99 8.82 -9.29
CA HIS A 590 -4.49 10.15 -9.60
C HIS A 590 -5.03 10.33 -11.03
N HIS A 591 -5.52 9.28 -11.66
CA HIS A 591 -6.26 9.43 -12.92
C HIS A 591 -7.73 9.74 -12.62
N VAL A 592 -8.44 10.24 -13.63
CA VAL A 592 -9.86 10.63 -13.50
C VAL A 592 -10.80 9.45 -13.75
N ARG A 593 -10.44 8.57 -14.69
CA ARG A 593 -11.31 7.48 -15.18
C ARG A 593 -10.83 6.11 -14.74
N HIS A 594 -9.57 5.79 -14.99
CA HIS A 594 -9.02 4.47 -14.74
C HIS A 594 -7.60 4.56 -14.25
N GLU A 595 -7.24 3.69 -13.30
CA GLU A 595 -5.83 3.46 -13.01
C GLU A 595 -5.26 2.42 -13.99
N VAL A 596 -5.85 1.22 -14.03
CA VAL A 596 -5.40 0.13 -14.90
C VAL A 596 -6.55 -0.48 -15.70
N GLN A 597 -6.27 -0.79 -16.97
CA GLN A 597 -7.20 -1.48 -17.86
C GLN A 597 -6.52 -2.67 -18.55
N ILE A 598 -7.24 -3.79 -18.62
CA ILE A 598 -6.83 -5.00 -19.34
C ILE A 598 -7.97 -5.39 -20.28
N ARG A 599 -7.74 -5.32 -21.60
CA ARG A 599 -8.80 -5.51 -22.63
C ARG A 599 -8.35 -6.45 -23.74
N ASN A 600 -9.13 -7.48 -24.07
CA ASN A 600 -8.75 -8.44 -25.13
C ASN A 600 -7.33 -9.02 -24.94
N ALA A 601 -6.93 -9.28 -23.68
CA ALA A 601 -5.58 -9.68 -23.34
C ALA A 601 -5.53 -10.99 -22.57
N ALA A 602 -4.37 -11.66 -22.60
CA ALA A 602 -4.15 -12.87 -21.83
C ALA A 602 -2.68 -13.08 -21.41
N HIS A 603 -2.48 -13.93 -20.41
CA HIS A 603 -1.17 -14.34 -19.88
C HIS A 603 -0.43 -13.23 -19.13
N TRP A 604 -1.16 -12.47 -18.31
CA TRP A 604 -0.59 -11.35 -17.54
C TRP A 604 -0.59 -11.62 -16.04
N CYS A 605 0.51 -11.28 -15.39
CA CYS A 605 0.67 -11.36 -13.94
C CYS A 605 1.01 -9.98 -13.37
N LEU A 606 0.21 -9.47 -12.44
CA LEU A 606 0.43 -8.18 -11.79
C LEU A 606 0.67 -8.42 -10.30
N TYR A 607 1.93 -8.26 -9.88
CA TYR A 607 2.38 -8.43 -8.50
C TYR A 607 2.63 -7.06 -7.86
N ALA A 608 2.09 -6.83 -6.66
CA ALA A 608 2.20 -5.56 -5.96
C ALA A 608 1.73 -4.37 -6.80
N LEU A 609 0.57 -4.52 -7.44
CA LEU A 609 -0.13 -3.36 -8.00
C LEU A 609 -0.70 -2.53 -6.86
N GLN A 610 -0.48 -1.23 -6.90
CA GLN A 610 -1.10 -0.26 -6.01
C GLN A 610 -1.81 0.79 -6.85
N THR A 611 -3.01 1.16 -6.40
CA THR A 611 -3.85 2.19 -7.03
C THR A 611 -4.28 3.24 -6.01
N GLU A 612 -4.31 4.51 -6.39
CA GLU A 612 -4.76 5.60 -5.51
C GLU A 612 -5.64 6.63 -6.21
N GLY A 613 -6.85 6.81 -5.70
CA GLY A 613 -7.75 7.90 -6.07
C GLY A 613 -7.62 9.11 -5.14
N GLU A 614 -7.32 10.27 -5.71
CA GLU A 614 -7.23 11.56 -5.02
C GLU A 614 -8.56 12.35 -5.08
N ARG A 615 -8.74 13.29 -4.13
CA ARG A 615 -10.02 13.99 -3.90
C ARG A 615 -10.49 14.84 -5.08
N GLY A 616 -9.58 15.52 -5.79
CA GLY A 616 -9.94 16.51 -6.80
C GLY A 616 -10.40 15.87 -8.11
N GLU A 617 -9.56 15.00 -8.63
CA GLU A 617 -9.59 14.44 -9.98
C GLU A 617 -10.21 13.03 -10.02
N SER A 618 -10.04 12.21 -8.98
CA SER A 618 -10.35 10.77 -8.99
C SER A 618 -11.67 10.41 -8.30
N GLY A 619 -12.64 11.33 -8.27
CA GLY A 619 -13.95 11.07 -7.66
C GLY A 619 -14.70 9.87 -8.27
N PHE A 620 -14.45 9.58 -9.55
CA PHE A 620 -15.06 8.52 -10.35
C PHE A 620 -14.04 7.56 -10.97
N ASP A 621 -12.83 7.55 -10.43
CA ASP A 621 -11.79 6.64 -10.91
C ASP A 621 -12.14 5.18 -10.61
N LEU A 622 -11.93 4.32 -11.59
CA LEU A 622 -12.00 2.87 -11.47
C LEU A 622 -10.58 2.29 -11.40
N PRO A 623 -10.17 1.75 -10.24
CA PRO A 623 -8.83 1.19 -10.07
C PRO A 623 -8.45 0.12 -11.09
N LEU A 624 -9.37 -0.80 -11.39
CA LEU A 624 -9.11 -1.86 -12.36
C LEU A 624 -10.34 -2.23 -13.18
N GLU A 625 -10.18 -2.21 -14.50
CA GLU A 625 -11.12 -2.83 -15.44
C GLU A 625 -10.47 -4.00 -16.17
N ILE A 626 -11.15 -5.15 -16.16
CA ILE A 626 -10.80 -6.32 -16.97
C ILE A 626 -11.97 -6.63 -17.90
N GLU A 627 -11.73 -6.58 -19.21
CA GLU A 627 -12.75 -6.81 -20.24
C GLU A 627 -12.26 -7.81 -21.29
N SER A 628 -13.11 -8.78 -21.63
CA SER A 628 -12.86 -9.73 -22.72
C SER A 628 -11.48 -10.41 -22.65
N SER A 629 -11.00 -10.68 -21.44
CA SER A 629 -9.63 -11.14 -21.16
C SER A 629 -9.62 -12.45 -20.39
N HIS A 630 -8.52 -13.18 -20.42
CA HIS A 630 -8.42 -14.43 -19.67
C HIS A 630 -6.99 -14.75 -19.23
N ASP A 631 -6.83 -15.63 -18.25
CA ASP A 631 -5.51 -16.02 -17.74
C ASP A 631 -4.72 -14.81 -17.21
N ILE A 632 -5.33 -14.12 -16.26
CA ILE A 632 -4.78 -12.94 -15.59
C ILE A 632 -4.62 -13.26 -14.11
N THR A 633 -3.44 -13.02 -13.56
CA THR A 633 -3.18 -13.13 -12.12
C THR A 633 -2.92 -11.75 -11.53
N LEU A 634 -3.61 -11.41 -10.45
CA LEU A 634 -3.31 -10.29 -9.59
C LEU A 634 -2.91 -10.83 -8.22
N ALA A 635 -1.76 -10.39 -7.72
CA ALA A 635 -1.25 -10.82 -6.44
C ALA A 635 -0.75 -9.64 -5.61
N ASN A 636 -1.16 -9.60 -4.33
CA ASN A 636 -0.97 -8.45 -3.45
C ASN A 636 -1.47 -7.17 -4.14
N PHE A 637 -2.76 -7.08 -4.42
CA PHE A 637 -3.34 -5.88 -5.04
C PHE A 637 -3.86 -4.92 -3.97
N HIS A 638 -3.26 -3.73 -3.87
CA HIS A 638 -3.64 -2.68 -2.93
C HIS A 638 -4.42 -1.58 -3.63
N ILE A 639 -5.61 -1.28 -3.12
CA ILE A 639 -6.52 -0.32 -3.71
C ILE A 639 -6.80 0.76 -2.68
N TYR A 640 -6.48 2.00 -3.00
CA TYR A 640 -6.58 3.12 -2.07
C TYR A 640 -7.41 4.29 -2.59
N ARG A 641 -8.08 4.97 -1.66
CA ARG A 641 -8.60 6.33 -1.86
C ARG A 641 -8.25 7.18 -0.66
N VAL A 642 -7.84 8.42 -0.89
CA VAL A 642 -7.43 9.35 0.17
C VAL A 642 -8.53 9.60 1.20
N ILE A 643 -8.15 9.88 2.46
CA ILE A 643 -9.09 10.17 3.57
C ILE A 643 -10.11 11.27 3.26
N SER A 644 -9.72 12.21 2.40
CA SER A 644 -10.51 13.38 2.04
C SER A 644 -11.48 13.13 0.88
N SER A 645 -11.47 11.92 0.32
CA SER A 645 -12.47 11.44 -0.63
C SER A 645 -13.85 11.63 -0.03
N PHE A 646 -14.78 12.11 -0.85
CA PHE A 646 -16.15 12.39 -0.42
C PHE A 646 -17.20 11.75 -1.34
N GLN A 647 -16.84 11.36 -2.57
CA GLN A 647 -17.74 10.75 -3.54
C GLN A 647 -17.76 9.22 -3.38
N PRO A 648 -18.90 8.59 -3.06
CA PRO A 648 -19.03 7.13 -3.12
C PRO A 648 -18.79 6.61 -4.55
N PHE A 649 -18.15 5.44 -4.65
CA PHE A 649 -17.96 4.72 -5.91
C PHE A 649 -18.29 3.24 -5.73
N PRO A 650 -19.00 2.61 -6.69
CA PRO A 650 -19.69 1.36 -6.42
C PRO A 650 -18.80 0.11 -6.43
N TRP A 651 -17.60 0.15 -7.04
CA TRP A 651 -16.69 -1.01 -7.04
C TRP A 651 -15.25 -0.62 -7.29
N ALA A 652 -14.31 -1.39 -6.73
CA ALA A 652 -12.88 -1.22 -6.95
C ALA A 652 -12.40 -1.92 -8.23
N VAL A 653 -12.91 -3.12 -8.51
CA VAL A 653 -12.59 -3.91 -9.70
C VAL A 653 -13.86 -4.20 -10.48
N LYS A 654 -13.82 -3.96 -11.79
CA LYS A 654 -14.89 -4.33 -12.72
C LYS A 654 -14.40 -5.40 -13.68
N VAL A 655 -15.12 -6.51 -13.74
CA VAL A 655 -14.85 -7.62 -14.64
C VAL A 655 -16.00 -7.78 -15.62
N SER A 656 -15.70 -7.98 -16.91
CA SER A 656 -16.70 -8.24 -17.94
C SER A 656 -16.17 -9.20 -19.01
N ASN A 657 -16.99 -10.16 -19.40
CA ASN A 657 -16.74 -11.17 -20.44
C ASN A 657 -15.36 -11.85 -20.32
N SER A 658 -14.90 -12.07 -19.08
CA SER A 658 -13.55 -12.53 -18.77
C SER A 658 -13.59 -13.81 -17.94
N SER A 659 -12.53 -14.61 -18.03
CA SER A 659 -12.47 -15.94 -17.41
C SER A 659 -11.06 -16.30 -16.95
N ASN A 660 -10.93 -17.30 -16.08
CA ASN A 660 -9.62 -17.72 -15.56
C ASN A 660 -8.82 -16.54 -14.97
N LEU A 661 -9.47 -15.74 -14.12
CA LEU A 661 -8.81 -14.67 -13.38
C LEU A 661 -8.47 -15.17 -11.97
N ARG A 662 -7.26 -14.89 -11.52
CA ARG A 662 -6.75 -15.31 -10.22
C ARG A 662 -6.42 -14.08 -9.40
N PHE A 663 -7.13 -13.88 -8.29
CA PHE A 663 -6.78 -12.87 -7.30
C PHE A 663 -6.17 -13.57 -6.10
N ARG A 664 -4.99 -13.13 -5.67
CA ARG A 664 -4.26 -13.63 -4.50
C ARG A 664 -3.90 -12.45 -3.63
N ASN A 665 -4.49 -12.35 -2.45
CA ASN A 665 -4.39 -11.16 -1.60
C ASN A 665 -4.94 -9.89 -2.29
N LEU A 666 -6.15 -9.47 -1.92
CA LEU A 666 -6.77 -8.24 -2.38
C LEU A 666 -7.11 -7.39 -1.18
N HIS A 667 -6.47 -6.22 -1.10
CA HIS A 667 -6.64 -5.26 -0.02
C HIS A 667 -7.30 -3.98 -0.55
N CYS A 668 -8.61 -3.81 -0.27
CA CYS A 668 -9.39 -2.64 -0.68
C CYS A 668 -9.55 -1.65 0.49
N TYR A 669 -8.61 -0.73 0.57
CA TYR A 669 -8.34 0.10 1.74
C TYR A 669 -8.75 1.56 1.54
N SER A 670 -9.38 2.17 2.53
CA SER A 670 -9.51 3.63 2.59
C SER A 670 -9.88 4.06 3.99
N ASN A 671 -9.16 5.06 4.50
CA ASN A 671 -9.55 5.75 5.72
C ASN A 671 -10.59 6.86 5.47
N SER A 672 -11.24 6.92 4.30
CA SER A 672 -12.40 7.77 4.03
C SER A 672 -13.71 7.12 4.51
N LYS A 673 -14.78 7.91 4.70
CA LYS A 673 -16.15 7.39 4.87
C LYS A 673 -16.76 6.89 3.56
N VAL A 674 -16.09 7.10 2.43
CA VAL A 674 -16.52 6.68 1.10
C VAL A 674 -15.48 5.80 0.40
N ASN A 675 -15.07 4.73 1.11
CA ASN A 675 -14.43 3.58 0.46
C ASN A 675 -15.37 2.99 -0.63
N PHE A 676 -14.89 2.07 -1.45
CA PHE A 676 -15.68 1.39 -2.48
C PHE A 676 -16.84 0.58 -1.89
N ASP A 677 -17.92 0.37 -2.65
CA ASP A 677 -19.04 -0.46 -2.18
C ASP A 677 -18.77 -1.96 -2.32
N ALA A 678 -18.08 -2.35 -3.38
CA ALA A 678 -17.65 -3.72 -3.63
C ALA A 678 -16.17 -3.78 -4.01
N ALA A 679 -15.49 -4.85 -3.60
CA ALA A 679 -14.15 -5.13 -4.10
C ALA A 679 -14.22 -5.53 -5.57
N ILE A 680 -15.16 -6.42 -5.94
CA ILE A 680 -15.32 -6.93 -7.30
C ILE A 680 -16.77 -6.80 -7.74
N TYR A 681 -16.97 -6.27 -8.94
CA TYR A 681 -18.22 -6.33 -9.69
C TYR A 681 -18.03 -7.14 -10.97
N ASP A 682 -18.73 -8.26 -11.07
CA ASP A 682 -18.86 -9.03 -12.30
C ASP A 682 -20.07 -8.53 -13.08
N GLN A 683 -19.79 -7.76 -14.13
CA GLN A 683 -20.81 -7.17 -14.98
C GLN A 683 -21.52 -8.24 -15.83
N SER A 684 -20.87 -9.34 -16.18
CA SER A 684 -21.47 -10.37 -17.04
C SER A 684 -22.63 -11.10 -16.37
N HIS A 685 -22.61 -11.17 -15.04
CA HIS A 685 -23.63 -11.86 -14.25
C HIS A 685 -24.33 -10.96 -13.22
N GLU A 686 -24.04 -9.66 -13.24
CA GLU A 686 -24.57 -8.66 -12.29
C GLU A 686 -24.34 -9.05 -10.82
N PHE A 687 -23.13 -9.52 -10.49
CA PHE A 687 -22.79 -10.02 -9.15
C PHE A 687 -21.70 -9.16 -8.48
N GLN A 688 -21.77 -9.01 -7.16
CA GLN A 688 -20.80 -8.22 -6.38
C GLN A 688 -20.20 -9.01 -5.22
N ILE A 689 -18.89 -8.92 -5.05
CA ILE A 689 -18.20 -9.30 -3.81
C ILE A 689 -17.95 -8.02 -3.02
N ARG A 690 -18.71 -7.84 -1.94
CA ARG A 690 -18.61 -6.65 -1.07
C ARG A 690 -17.49 -6.72 -0.04
N GLN A 691 -16.96 -7.90 0.20
CA GLN A 691 -15.84 -8.07 1.12
C GLN A 691 -14.58 -7.42 0.51
N HIS A 692 -13.95 -6.52 1.28
CA HIS A 692 -12.78 -5.74 0.85
C HIS A 692 -11.44 -6.43 1.03
N GLU A 693 -11.41 -7.55 1.77
CA GLU A 693 -10.20 -8.30 2.12
C GLU A 693 -10.42 -9.78 1.81
N PHE A 694 -9.56 -10.38 1.00
CA PHE A 694 -9.53 -11.82 0.81
C PHE A 694 -8.19 -12.32 0.27
N ALA A 695 -7.80 -13.51 0.71
CA ALA A 695 -6.54 -14.15 0.33
C ALA A 695 -6.62 -14.88 -1.02
N TRP A 696 -7.80 -15.36 -1.42
CA TRP A 696 -7.94 -16.22 -2.60
C TRP A 696 -9.28 -16.05 -3.32
N LEU A 697 -9.23 -15.79 -4.63
CA LEU A 697 -10.37 -15.94 -5.55
C LEU A 697 -9.90 -16.47 -6.90
N ASP A 698 -10.60 -17.49 -7.41
CA ASP A 698 -10.49 -17.96 -8.79
C ASP A 698 -11.79 -17.64 -9.55
N ALA A 699 -11.82 -16.56 -10.32
CA ALA A 699 -12.99 -16.20 -11.12
C ALA A 699 -12.97 -16.98 -12.44
N SER A 700 -13.82 -18.01 -12.53
CA SER A 700 -13.87 -18.88 -13.70
C SER A 700 -14.49 -18.21 -14.93
N GLY A 701 -15.30 -17.17 -14.72
CA GLY A 701 -16.14 -16.54 -15.74
C GLY A 701 -17.48 -17.27 -15.96
N GLY A 702 -17.78 -18.30 -15.17
CA GLY A 702 -19.09 -18.93 -15.13
C GLY A 702 -20.11 -18.13 -14.30
N PRO A 703 -21.42 -18.38 -14.47
CA PRO A 703 -22.44 -17.70 -13.69
C PRO A 703 -22.37 -18.12 -12.21
N PRO A 704 -22.59 -17.17 -11.27
CA PRO A 704 -22.57 -17.46 -9.85
C PRO A 704 -23.69 -18.45 -9.49
N PRO A 705 -23.48 -19.33 -8.50
CA PRO A 705 -24.49 -20.28 -8.08
C PRO A 705 -25.73 -19.57 -7.53
N ARG A 706 -26.93 -20.08 -7.86
CA ARG A 706 -28.17 -19.59 -7.24
C ARG A 706 -28.23 -20.03 -5.78
N GLN A 707 -28.05 -19.10 -4.85
CA GLN A 707 -28.31 -19.37 -3.44
C GLN A 707 -29.82 -19.41 -3.16
N ALA A 708 -30.27 -20.46 -2.49
CA ALA A 708 -31.65 -20.53 -1.99
C ALA A 708 -31.79 -19.60 -0.77
N ALA A 709 -32.82 -18.77 -0.75
CA ALA A 709 -33.09 -17.92 0.41
C ALA A 709 -33.40 -18.79 1.64
N ALA A 710 -32.48 -18.81 2.60
CA ALA A 710 -32.72 -19.44 3.90
C ALA A 710 -33.73 -18.60 4.70
N ARG A 711 -34.59 -19.26 5.48
CA ARG A 711 -35.50 -18.55 6.38
C ARG A 711 -34.70 -17.95 7.52
N SER A 712 -34.74 -16.63 7.64
CA SER A 712 -34.07 -15.92 8.72
C SER A 712 -34.60 -16.32 10.09
N SER A 713 -33.69 -16.45 11.05
CA SER A 713 -33.95 -16.75 12.45
C SER A 713 -34.15 -15.50 13.31
N VAL A 714 -33.68 -14.34 12.84
CA VAL A 714 -33.75 -13.05 13.55
C VAL A 714 -34.79 -12.08 12.96
N LEU A 715 -35.14 -12.21 11.68
CA LEU A 715 -36.18 -11.40 11.06
C LEU A 715 -37.58 -11.92 11.40
N ALA A 716 -38.54 -11.00 11.52
CA ALA A 716 -39.95 -11.36 11.70
C ALA A 716 -40.44 -12.22 10.53
N ARG A 717 -41.47 -13.04 10.78
CA ARG A 717 -42.04 -13.91 9.75
C ARG A 717 -42.49 -13.07 8.55
N ASP A 718 -42.06 -13.45 7.36
CA ASP A 718 -42.36 -12.79 6.08
C ASP A 718 -41.85 -11.33 5.96
N ALA A 719 -40.92 -10.91 6.84
CA ALA A 719 -40.27 -9.61 6.74
C ALA A 719 -39.24 -9.56 5.60
N ASN A 720 -39.27 -8.48 4.82
CA ASN A 720 -38.32 -8.20 3.74
C ASN A 720 -37.64 -6.86 3.95
N ILE A 721 -36.43 -6.71 3.43
CA ILE A 721 -35.77 -5.39 3.32
C ILE A 721 -36.65 -4.49 2.46
N THR A 722 -37.02 -3.32 3.01
CA THR A 722 -37.89 -2.35 2.33
C THR A 722 -37.15 -1.04 2.14
N LYS A 723 -37.03 -0.56 0.90
CA LYS A 723 -36.54 0.80 0.60
C LYS A 723 -37.61 1.81 1.01
N LEU A 724 -37.26 2.75 1.87
CA LEU A 724 -38.14 3.80 2.36
C LEU A 724 -38.00 5.09 1.56
N ALA A 725 -36.77 5.46 1.22
CA ALA A 725 -36.43 6.63 0.42
C ALA A 725 -35.06 6.46 -0.27
N GLY A 726 -34.76 7.29 -1.27
CA GLY A 726 -33.44 7.34 -1.91
C GLY A 726 -33.24 8.63 -2.72
N GLY A 727 -32.10 8.71 -3.41
CA GLY A 727 -31.67 9.93 -4.10
C GLY A 727 -30.83 10.86 -3.22
N PHE A 728 -30.25 10.31 -2.15
CA PHE A 728 -29.30 11.00 -1.28
C PHE A 728 -27.86 10.81 -1.79
N PHE A 729 -26.93 11.54 -1.19
CA PHE A 729 -25.51 11.44 -1.56
C PHE A 729 -24.79 10.28 -0.85
N ASP A 730 -24.67 10.35 0.48
CA ASP A 730 -24.06 9.33 1.35
C ASP A 730 -24.62 9.52 2.78
N ILE A 731 -25.75 8.87 3.09
CA ILE A 731 -26.50 9.14 4.33
C ILE A 731 -26.06 8.24 5.48
N SER A 732 -25.86 8.88 6.64
CA SER A 732 -25.54 8.21 7.90
C SER A 732 -25.95 9.09 9.09
N GLY A 733 -25.39 8.83 10.26
CA GLY A 733 -25.45 9.73 11.42
C GLY A 733 -26.83 9.90 12.02
N GLY A 734 -27.71 8.93 11.82
CA GLY A 734 -29.08 8.96 12.27
C GLY A 734 -29.32 8.48 13.69
N VAL A 735 -30.52 8.75 14.19
CA VAL A 735 -30.99 8.40 15.53
C VAL A 735 -32.49 8.14 15.52
N ALA A 736 -32.95 7.16 16.30
CA ALA A 736 -34.38 6.90 16.49
C ALA A 736 -34.99 7.90 17.47
N GLY A 737 -36.15 8.45 17.11
CA GLY A 737 -36.89 9.39 17.95
C GLY A 737 -37.77 8.73 19.01
N PRO A 738 -38.26 9.49 20.01
CA PRO A 738 -39.13 8.97 21.07
C PRO A 738 -40.42 8.29 20.58
N GLU A 739 -40.97 8.75 19.45
CA GLU A 739 -42.20 8.19 18.84
C GLU A 739 -41.92 7.03 17.87
N GLY A 740 -40.65 6.62 17.72
CA GLY A 740 -40.23 5.54 16.83
C GLY A 740 -39.84 6.00 15.41
N ASP A 741 -39.89 7.31 15.13
CA ASP A 741 -39.37 7.90 13.90
C ASP A 741 -37.86 7.74 13.76
N PHE A 742 -37.34 8.03 12.57
CA PHE A 742 -35.91 7.99 12.32
C PHE A 742 -35.41 9.30 11.72
N TYR A 743 -34.44 9.93 12.38
CA TYR A 743 -33.75 11.13 11.89
C TYR A 743 -32.40 10.72 11.31
N PHE A 744 -31.92 11.36 10.24
CA PHE A 744 -30.62 11.06 9.64
C PHE A 744 -30.04 12.24 8.86
N VAL A 745 -28.77 12.13 8.51
CA VAL A 745 -27.97 13.22 7.94
C VAL A 745 -27.52 12.86 6.53
N ASP A 746 -27.66 13.82 5.61
CA ASP A 746 -26.90 13.87 4.37
C ASP A 746 -25.84 14.98 4.55
N ALA A 747 -24.62 14.56 4.91
CA ALA A 747 -23.56 15.48 5.32
C ALA A 747 -23.04 16.31 4.15
N HIS A 748 -23.04 15.76 2.94
CA HIS A 748 -22.61 16.47 1.72
C HIS A 748 -23.51 17.68 1.44
N TYR A 749 -24.83 17.50 1.53
CA TYR A 749 -25.79 18.57 1.30
C TYR A 749 -26.16 19.39 2.54
N ASN A 750 -25.54 19.12 3.70
CA ASN A 750 -25.86 19.77 4.98
C ASN A 750 -27.34 19.63 5.39
N ARG A 751 -27.93 18.45 5.20
CA ARG A 751 -29.37 18.24 5.45
C ARG A 751 -29.61 17.23 6.57
N ILE A 752 -30.63 17.52 7.37
CA ILE A 752 -31.20 16.59 8.35
C ILE A 752 -32.61 16.22 7.87
N TYR A 753 -32.88 14.93 7.78
CA TYR A 753 -34.18 14.40 7.39
C TYR A 753 -34.84 13.66 8.56
N ARG A 754 -36.17 13.55 8.50
CA ARG A 754 -37.00 12.68 9.35
C ARG A 754 -37.82 11.76 8.48
N TRP A 755 -37.72 10.46 8.73
CA TRP A 755 -38.69 9.47 8.32
C TRP A 755 -39.71 9.28 9.45
N ASP A 756 -40.93 9.78 9.23
CA ASP A 756 -42.04 9.60 10.15
C ASP A 756 -42.58 8.17 10.01
N TYR A 757 -42.49 7.38 11.08
CA TYR A 757 -42.79 5.95 11.03
C TYR A 757 -44.29 5.69 10.83
N ALA A 758 -45.14 6.47 11.50
CA ALA A 758 -46.59 6.28 11.49
C ALA A 758 -47.20 6.64 10.12
N SER A 759 -46.85 7.80 9.58
CA SER A 759 -47.36 8.28 8.29
C SER A 759 -46.59 7.75 7.08
N ARG A 760 -45.42 7.13 7.30
CA ARG A 760 -44.49 6.66 6.25
C ARG A 760 -44.08 7.78 5.30
N ARG A 761 -43.73 8.94 5.85
CA ARG A 761 -43.35 10.13 5.07
C ARG A 761 -41.95 10.61 5.41
N LEU A 762 -41.19 10.95 4.37
CA LEU A 762 -39.93 11.67 4.48
C LEU A 762 -40.21 13.17 4.54
N SER A 763 -39.48 13.88 5.41
CA SER A 763 -39.48 15.34 5.49
C SER A 763 -38.08 15.88 5.82
N THR A 764 -37.80 17.10 5.38
CA THR A 764 -36.58 17.83 5.76
C THR A 764 -36.82 18.53 7.08
N VAL A 765 -35.93 18.30 8.05
CA VAL A 765 -35.94 18.93 9.38
C VAL A 765 -35.06 20.17 9.38
N SER A 766 -33.93 20.13 8.67
CA SER A 766 -33.04 21.27 8.49
C SER A 766 -32.27 21.15 7.18
N ASP A 767 -32.06 22.30 6.52
CA ASP A 767 -31.20 22.52 5.36
C ASP A 767 -30.14 23.61 5.63
N SER A 768 -29.91 23.92 6.91
CA SER A 768 -28.96 24.96 7.31
C SER A 768 -27.52 24.51 7.05
N PRO A 769 -26.62 25.40 6.56
CA PRO A 769 -25.23 25.07 6.23
C PRO A 769 -24.34 24.98 7.47
N LEU A 770 -24.76 24.17 8.45
CA LEU A 770 -24.10 23.98 9.74
C LEU A 770 -23.33 22.65 9.81
N GLN A 771 -23.06 22.03 8.66
CA GLN A 771 -22.26 20.81 8.52
C GLN A 771 -22.62 19.70 9.51
N PRO A 772 -23.90 19.28 9.62
CA PRO A 772 -24.28 18.15 10.48
C PRO A 772 -23.55 16.88 10.04
N VAL A 773 -23.15 16.05 11.00
CA VAL A 773 -22.48 14.75 10.74
C VAL A 773 -23.18 13.61 11.44
N ASN A 774 -23.43 13.74 12.74
CA ASN A 774 -24.04 12.72 13.59
C ASN A 774 -25.11 13.34 14.49
N LEU A 775 -26.11 12.54 14.86
CA LEU A 775 -27.22 12.95 15.71
C LEU A 775 -27.26 12.11 17.00
N ALA A 776 -27.60 12.79 18.07
CA ALA A 776 -28.15 12.23 19.29
C ALA A 776 -29.53 12.86 19.53
N ILE A 777 -30.32 12.31 20.45
CA ILE A 777 -31.64 12.85 20.76
C ILE A 777 -31.96 12.70 22.23
N ASP A 778 -32.65 13.70 22.77
CA ASP A 778 -33.11 13.69 24.15
C ASP A 778 -34.56 13.22 24.29
N ARG A 779 -35.05 13.03 25.53
CA ARG A 779 -36.40 12.52 25.77
C ARG A 779 -37.49 13.49 25.34
N ALA A 780 -37.19 14.79 25.32
CA ALA A 780 -38.08 15.84 24.81
C ALA A 780 -38.11 15.89 23.27
N GLY A 781 -37.28 15.11 22.57
CA GLY A 781 -37.20 15.10 21.10
C GLY A 781 -36.33 16.21 20.52
N ASN A 782 -35.52 16.90 21.33
CA ASN A 782 -34.52 17.82 20.82
C ASN A 782 -33.36 17.03 20.24
N LEU A 783 -33.01 17.32 18.99
CA LEU A 783 -31.80 16.76 18.39
C LEU A 783 -30.59 17.43 19.00
N VAL A 784 -29.57 16.63 19.30
CA VAL A 784 -28.21 17.07 19.62
C VAL A 784 -27.35 16.74 18.41
N VAL A 785 -26.93 17.77 17.68
CA VAL A 785 -26.27 17.65 16.39
C VAL A 785 -24.77 17.88 16.56
N ILE A 786 -24.00 16.88 16.15
CA ILE A 786 -22.54 16.94 16.05
C ILE A 786 -22.21 17.54 14.69
N SER A 787 -21.46 18.64 14.69
CA SER A 787 -21.13 19.40 13.49
C SER A 787 -19.66 19.26 13.11
N TYR A 788 -19.38 19.14 11.82
CA TYR A 788 -18.03 19.28 11.28
C TYR A 788 -17.53 20.73 11.33
N ALA A 789 -18.40 21.73 11.56
CA ALA A 789 -17.97 23.13 11.65
C ALA A 789 -17.12 23.38 12.90
N GLY A 790 -16.26 24.39 12.86
CA GLY A 790 -15.53 24.86 14.05
C GLY A 790 -14.64 23.80 14.72
N LYS A 791 -14.51 23.85 16.05
CA LYS A 791 -13.79 22.85 16.85
C LYS A 791 -14.71 22.42 17.99
N GLY A 792 -14.89 21.12 18.21
CA GLY A 792 -15.80 20.59 19.23
C GLY A 792 -17.24 21.13 19.15
N THR A 793 -17.77 21.35 17.93
CA THR A 793 -19.05 22.05 17.77
C THR A 793 -20.23 21.10 17.87
N VAL A 794 -21.09 21.37 18.86
CA VAL A 794 -22.34 20.64 19.09
C VAL A 794 -23.44 21.66 19.30
N TYR A 795 -24.56 21.51 18.60
CA TYR A 795 -25.73 22.37 18.77
C TYR A 795 -26.98 21.53 18.96
N THR A 796 -28.00 22.08 19.61
CA THR A 796 -29.31 21.47 19.66
C THR A 796 -30.22 22.06 18.58
N LEU A 797 -31.07 21.23 18.01
CA LEU A 797 -32.17 21.61 17.12
C LEU A 797 -33.48 21.11 17.74
N ARG A 798 -34.30 22.05 18.22
CA ARG A 798 -35.57 21.74 18.88
C ARG A 798 -36.68 21.44 17.87
N PRO A 799 -37.73 20.67 18.26
CA PRO A 799 -38.95 20.58 17.47
C PRO A 799 -39.49 22.00 17.18
N GLY A 800 -39.55 22.37 15.89
CA GLY A 800 -39.93 23.73 15.45
C GLY A 800 -38.81 24.55 14.79
N GLY A 801 -37.55 24.10 14.89
CA GLY A 801 -36.43 24.66 14.13
C GLY A 801 -35.46 25.55 14.93
N ASP A 802 -35.69 25.76 16.22
CA ASP A 802 -34.80 26.58 17.06
C ASP A 802 -33.43 25.91 17.26
N ILE A 803 -32.37 26.67 17.00
CA ILE A 803 -30.98 26.22 17.11
C ILE A 803 -30.28 26.92 18.27
N SER A 804 -29.58 26.16 19.13
CA SER A 804 -28.67 26.74 20.13
C SER A 804 -27.39 25.93 20.31
N LEU A 805 -26.26 26.62 20.44
CA LEU A 805 -24.96 25.98 20.66
C LEU A 805 -24.89 25.42 22.08
N LEU A 806 -24.41 24.17 22.21
CA LEU A 806 -24.13 23.54 23.49
C LEU A 806 -22.68 23.81 23.88
N LYS A 807 -22.47 24.07 25.17
CA LYS A 807 -21.12 24.28 25.71
C LYS A 807 -20.58 22.96 26.28
N PRO A 808 -19.27 22.70 26.13
CA PRO A 808 -18.63 21.60 26.84
C PRO A 808 -18.70 21.84 28.35
N GLU A 809 -19.13 20.84 29.10
CA GLU A 809 -19.12 20.81 30.56
C GLU A 809 -18.04 19.85 31.09
N GLN A 810 -17.70 19.99 32.36
CA GLN A 810 -16.82 19.04 33.05
C GLN A 810 -17.45 17.64 33.08
N VAL A 811 -16.60 16.62 32.93
CA VAL A 811 -17.02 15.22 33.06
C VAL A 811 -17.53 14.97 34.46
N ALA A 812 -18.70 14.35 34.55
CA ALA A 812 -19.32 14.00 35.82
C ALA A 812 -19.96 12.60 35.73
N ASP A 813 -20.16 11.97 36.89
CA ASP A 813 -20.94 10.75 36.98
C ASP A 813 -22.41 11.06 36.71
N ARG A 814 -22.93 10.53 35.60
CA ARG A 814 -24.31 10.75 35.14
C ARG A 814 -25.02 9.43 34.84
N ALA A 815 -24.92 8.48 35.77
CA ALA A 815 -25.41 7.11 35.61
C ALA A 815 -26.91 6.98 35.26
N SER A 816 -27.73 8.00 35.55
CA SER A 816 -29.18 8.03 35.22
C SER A 816 -29.52 8.61 33.85
N THR A 817 -28.53 9.08 33.09
CA THR A 817 -28.68 9.67 31.75
C THR A 817 -28.38 8.66 30.65
N THR A 818 -28.77 8.97 29.40
CA THR A 818 -28.40 8.19 28.23
C THR A 818 -27.18 8.81 27.56
N TYR A 819 -26.09 8.06 27.48
CA TYR A 819 -24.92 8.44 26.70
C TYR A 819 -25.15 8.14 25.22
N PHE A 820 -24.59 8.95 24.34
CA PHE A 820 -24.52 8.66 22.90
C PHE A 820 -23.06 8.46 22.52
N LEU A 821 -22.70 7.21 22.20
CA LEU A 821 -21.32 6.81 21.95
C LEU A 821 -21.10 6.41 20.49
N PRO A 822 -19.93 6.69 19.90
CA PRO A 822 -19.55 6.24 18.56
C PRO A 822 -19.61 4.73 18.40
N VAL A 823 -20.26 4.22 17.35
CA VAL A 823 -20.38 2.77 17.06
C VAL A 823 -19.30 2.26 16.10
N SER A 824 -18.62 3.14 15.38
CA SER A 824 -17.49 2.78 14.52
C SER A 824 -16.37 3.81 14.64
N ASP A 825 -15.17 3.37 14.28
CA ASP A 825 -14.05 4.25 13.95
C ASP A 825 -13.22 3.56 12.87
N TRP A 826 -12.43 4.34 12.14
CA TRP A 826 -11.49 3.79 11.18
C TRP A 826 -10.50 2.84 11.87
N ARG A 827 -9.94 3.29 13.00
CA ARG A 827 -9.22 2.47 13.97
C ARG A 827 -9.73 2.83 15.34
N VAL A 828 -10.15 1.86 16.15
CA VAL A 828 -10.79 2.12 17.44
C VAL A 828 -9.86 2.93 18.34
N ASN A 829 -10.15 4.23 18.47
CA ASN A 829 -9.38 5.17 19.27
C ASN A 829 -9.70 5.01 20.77
N ARG A 830 -9.16 3.94 21.36
CA ARG A 830 -9.36 3.60 22.79
C ARG A 830 -9.02 4.74 23.74
N PRO A 831 -7.95 5.55 23.54
CA PRO A 831 -7.71 6.71 24.38
C PRO A 831 -8.87 7.71 24.40
N SER A 832 -9.39 8.10 23.23
CA SER A 832 -10.51 9.06 23.13
C SER A 832 -11.82 8.47 23.68
N LEU A 833 -12.08 7.19 23.42
CA LEU A 833 -13.29 6.49 23.88
C LEU A 833 -13.26 6.12 25.38
N GLY A 834 -12.08 5.83 25.93
CA GLY A 834 -11.90 5.41 27.32
C GLY A 834 -11.67 6.54 28.31
N HIS A 835 -11.32 7.73 27.84
CA HIS A 835 -11.02 8.88 28.68
C HIS A 835 -11.68 10.16 28.14
N PRO A 836 -13.01 10.29 28.25
CA PRO A 836 -13.67 11.54 27.91
C PRO A 836 -13.14 12.67 28.79
N VAL A 837 -13.00 13.86 28.22
CA VAL A 837 -12.52 15.08 28.90
C VAL A 837 -13.61 16.14 29.06
N SER A 838 -14.74 15.96 28.35
CA SER A 838 -15.89 16.84 28.47
C SER A 838 -17.20 16.11 28.12
N HIS A 839 -18.31 16.67 28.60
CA HIS A 839 -19.67 16.27 28.25
C HIS A 839 -20.42 17.42 27.58
N PHE A 840 -21.20 17.12 26.53
CA PHE A 840 -22.24 18.02 26.02
C PHE A 840 -23.61 17.49 26.46
N LEU A 841 -24.39 18.33 27.11
CA LEU A 841 -25.69 17.95 27.65
C LEU A 841 -26.83 18.46 26.76
N SER A 842 -27.84 17.62 26.55
CA SER A 842 -29.08 18.07 25.94
C SER A 842 -29.81 19.10 26.82
N PRO A 843 -30.68 19.93 26.23
CA PRO A 843 -31.46 20.92 26.98
C PRO A 843 -32.30 20.35 28.13
N ASP A 844 -32.83 19.13 27.97
CA ASP A 844 -33.61 18.45 29.02
C ASP A 844 -32.74 17.65 30.02
N GLY A 845 -31.41 17.60 29.81
CA GLY A 845 -30.44 16.90 30.64
C GLY A 845 -30.47 15.37 30.56
N THR A 846 -31.21 14.78 29.62
CA THR A 846 -31.38 13.32 29.53
C THR A 846 -30.43 12.63 28.56
N ALA A 847 -29.85 13.37 27.62
CA ALA A 847 -28.86 12.88 26.66
C ALA A 847 -27.49 13.56 26.90
N VAL A 848 -26.44 12.76 26.87
CA VAL A 848 -25.06 13.21 27.06
C VAL A 848 -24.18 12.69 25.94
N LEU A 849 -23.38 13.58 25.35
CA LEU A 849 -22.31 13.23 24.42
C LEU A 849 -20.96 13.38 25.11
N PRO A 850 -20.27 12.27 25.44
CA PRO A 850 -18.88 12.31 25.88
C PRO A 850 -17.93 12.66 24.73
N ALA A 851 -16.98 13.54 25.01
CA ALA A 851 -16.01 14.04 24.04
C ALA A 851 -14.57 13.93 24.53
N GLY A 852 -13.68 13.51 23.63
CA GLY A 852 -12.23 13.54 23.80
C GLY A 852 -11.62 14.88 23.38
N MET A 853 -10.34 15.09 23.70
CA MET A 853 -9.61 16.32 23.31
C MET A 853 -9.48 16.48 21.79
N ASP A 854 -9.32 15.36 21.07
CA ASP A 854 -9.27 15.31 19.61
C ASP A 854 -10.50 15.96 18.95
N PHE A 855 -11.69 15.73 19.49
CA PHE A 855 -12.91 16.39 19.02
C PHE A 855 -12.93 17.89 19.37
N LEU A 856 -12.59 18.23 20.62
CA LEU A 856 -12.64 19.61 21.12
C LEU A 856 -11.64 20.53 20.42
N GLU A 857 -10.47 20.01 20.04
CA GLU A 857 -9.43 20.75 19.33
C GLU A 857 -9.59 20.71 17.80
N GLY A 858 -10.45 19.82 17.31
CA GLY A 858 -10.64 19.55 15.88
C GLY A 858 -9.38 18.95 15.27
N ALA A 859 -8.82 17.91 15.90
CA ALA A 859 -7.62 17.23 15.46
C ALA A 859 -7.76 16.74 14.01
N MET A 860 -6.72 16.95 13.21
CA MET A 860 -6.71 16.68 11.77
C MET A 860 -5.78 15.53 11.42
N SER A 861 -6.21 14.67 10.50
CA SER A 861 -5.39 13.69 9.79
C SER A 861 -5.45 14.04 8.31
N TRP A 862 -4.30 14.40 7.72
CA TRP A 862 -4.19 14.83 6.31
C TRP A 862 -5.24 15.87 5.87
N GLY A 863 -5.51 16.86 6.73
CA GLY A 863 -6.48 17.92 6.42
C GLY A 863 -7.95 17.53 6.65
N VAL A 864 -8.25 16.38 7.24
CA VAL A 864 -9.60 15.93 7.60
C VAL A 864 -9.72 15.75 9.11
N LYS A 865 -10.82 16.19 9.73
CA LYS A 865 -11.03 15.98 11.17
C LYS A 865 -11.17 14.50 11.49
N SER A 866 -10.42 14.05 12.48
CA SER A 866 -10.27 12.64 12.82
C SER A 866 -10.50 12.42 14.31
N SER A 867 -11.75 12.53 14.74
CA SER A 867 -12.20 12.10 16.08
C SER A 867 -13.36 11.10 15.94
N PRO A 868 -13.56 10.19 16.90
CA PRO A 868 -14.64 9.19 16.84
C PRO A 868 -16.03 9.79 16.61
N GLN A 869 -16.32 10.95 17.20
CA GLN A 869 -17.61 11.66 17.10
C GLN A 869 -17.90 12.16 15.68
N ILE A 870 -16.86 12.44 14.89
CA ILE A 870 -16.96 12.88 13.49
C ILE A 870 -16.85 11.69 12.53
N ARG A 871 -15.93 10.77 12.81
CA ARG A 871 -15.57 9.66 11.92
C ARG A 871 -16.61 8.55 11.92
N SER A 872 -17.21 8.24 13.06
CA SER A 872 -18.25 7.22 13.16
C SER A 872 -19.40 7.50 12.19
N PHE A 873 -19.96 6.44 11.61
CA PHE A 873 -21.18 6.54 10.80
C PHE A 873 -22.44 6.73 11.65
N GLY A 874 -22.33 6.64 12.98
CA GLY A 874 -23.46 6.89 13.87
C GLY A 874 -23.09 6.95 15.35
N LEU A 875 -24.06 7.32 16.17
CA LEU A 875 -23.97 7.16 17.61
C LEU A 875 -25.08 6.21 18.08
N ALA A 876 -24.82 5.45 19.14
CA ALA A 876 -25.82 4.61 19.77
C ALA A 876 -26.04 4.98 21.24
N PRO A 877 -27.30 4.86 21.73
CA PRO A 877 -27.59 5.08 23.14
C PRO A 877 -26.91 4.01 24.01
N ALA A 878 -26.31 4.45 25.10
CA ALA A 878 -25.58 3.64 26.06
C ALA A 878 -25.97 4.04 27.50
N ALA A 879 -25.95 3.07 28.40
CA ALA A 879 -26.20 3.28 29.82
C ALA A 879 -25.01 2.77 30.64
N ALA A 880 -24.70 3.48 31.72
CA ALA A 880 -23.63 3.09 32.63
C ALA A 880 -23.84 1.65 33.15
N GLY A 881 -22.75 0.89 33.21
CA GLY A 881 -22.74 -0.53 33.63
C GLY A 881 -23.18 -1.53 32.57
N GLN A 882 -23.58 -1.09 31.36
CA GLN A 882 -23.90 -1.98 30.25
C GLN A 882 -22.69 -2.26 29.36
N ILE A 883 -22.82 -3.27 28.51
CA ILE A 883 -21.87 -3.55 27.43
C ILE A 883 -22.24 -2.70 26.21
N PHE A 884 -21.23 -2.13 25.58
CA PHE A 884 -21.32 -1.39 24.34
C PHE A 884 -20.42 -2.04 23.28
N TYR A 885 -20.87 -2.03 22.03
CA TYR A 885 -20.13 -2.60 20.90
C TYR A 885 -19.60 -1.48 20.02
N VAL A 886 -18.36 -1.59 19.58
CA VAL A 886 -17.72 -0.65 18.64
C VAL A 886 -16.97 -1.43 17.58
N THR A 887 -17.10 -0.98 16.34
CA THR A 887 -16.48 -1.59 15.15
C THR A 887 -15.18 -0.88 14.79
N ASP A 888 -14.19 -1.67 14.38
CA ASP A 888 -12.93 -1.23 13.79
C ASP A 888 -12.97 -1.56 12.29
N GLU A 889 -13.01 -0.53 11.46
CA GLU A 889 -13.12 -0.67 10.01
C GLU A 889 -11.80 -1.16 9.39
N ALA A 890 -10.65 -0.67 9.85
CA ALA A 890 -9.33 -1.01 9.27
C ALA A 890 -8.89 -2.43 9.62
N GLU A 891 -9.13 -2.85 10.86
CA GLU A 891 -8.69 -4.16 11.36
C GLU A 891 -9.76 -5.24 11.16
N LEU A 892 -10.93 -4.89 10.58
CA LEU A 892 -12.08 -5.78 10.42
C LEU A 892 -12.49 -6.49 11.72
N THR A 893 -12.52 -5.78 12.84
CA THR A 893 -12.91 -6.34 14.15
C THR A 893 -14.08 -5.60 14.78
N THR A 894 -14.79 -6.28 15.68
CA THR A 894 -15.77 -5.65 16.58
C THR A 894 -15.37 -5.95 18.01
N TRP A 895 -15.44 -4.93 18.85
CA TRP A 895 -15.06 -4.98 20.26
C TRP A 895 -16.28 -4.78 21.16
N ALA A 896 -16.30 -5.49 22.27
CA ALA A 896 -17.23 -5.25 23.38
C ALA A 896 -16.48 -4.52 24.51
N ALA A 897 -17.07 -3.46 25.06
CA ALA A 897 -16.50 -2.68 26.15
C ALA A 897 -17.57 -2.36 27.20
N GLY A 898 -17.17 -2.23 28.47
CA GLY A 898 -18.05 -1.77 29.54
C GLY A 898 -18.20 -0.25 29.54
N VAL A 899 -19.41 0.25 29.79
CA VAL A 899 -19.71 1.69 29.86
C VAL A 899 -19.56 2.19 31.30
N GLY A 900 -18.67 3.14 31.52
CA GLY A 900 -18.45 3.81 32.80
C GLY A 900 -19.59 4.76 33.20
N ALA A 901 -19.61 5.15 34.48
CA ALA A 901 -20.57 6.12 35.01
C ALA A 901 -20.45 7.53 34.40
N ASP A 902 -19.30 7.80 33.76
CA ASP A 902 -18.90 9.01 33.03
C ASP A 902 -19.05 8.87 31.50
N GLY A 903 -19.52 7.73 31.00
CA GLY A 903 -19.62 7.43 29.57
C GLY A 903 -18.33 6.92 28.92
N SER A 904 -17.27 6.67 29.69
CA SER A 904 -16.04 6.04 29.16
C SER A 904 -16.26 4.57 28.75
N LEU A 905 -15.57 4.12 27.70
CA LEU A 905 -15.49 2.70 27.35
C LEU A 905 -14.26 2.05 27.99
N ARG A 906 -14.46 0.94 28.70
CA ARG A 906 -13.41 0.22 29.45
C ARG A 906 -13.42 -1.27 29.13
N ASP A 907 -12.35 -1.97 29.48
CA ASP A 907 -12.26 -3.43 29.39
C ASP A 907 -12.60 -4.00 28.00
N PHE A 908 -12.10 -3.35 26.94
CA PHE A 908 -12.30 -3.78 25.56
C PHE A 908 -11.88 -5.23 25.35
N ARG A 909 -12.78 -6.05 24.81
CA ARG A 909 -12.56 -7.45 24.44
C ARG A 909 -12.98 -7.66 23.00
N LEU A 910 -12.18 -8.42 22.25
CA LEU A 910 -12.55 -8.81 20.89
C LEU A 910 -13.85 -9.62 20.96
N PHE A 911 -14.87 -9.18 20.23
CA PHE A 911 -16.18 -9.83 20.15
C PHE A 911 -16.29 -10.68 18.88
N ALA A 912 -15.84 -10.15 17.75
CA ALA A 912 -15.84 -10.85 16.46
C ALA A 912 -14.71 -10.35 15.55
N GLU A 913 -14.14 -11.26 14.76
CA GLU A 913 -13.27 -10.98 13.60
C GLU A 913 -14.12 -10.54 12.40
N ARG A 914 -14.96 -9.52 12.64
CA ARG A 914 -15.80 -8.86 11.66
C ARG A 914 -15.97 -7.41 12.11
N GLY A 915 -15.67 -6.46 11.24
CA GLY A 915 -15.80 -5.02 11.48
C GLY A 915 -16.15 -4.30 10.20
N GLY A 916 -16.69 -3.09 10.33
CA GLY A 916 -17.22 -2.29 9.24
C GLY A 916 -17.90 -1.04 9.78
N GLU A 917 -18.90 -0.54 9.08
CA GLU A 917 -19.41 0.82 9.23
C GLU A 917 -20.29 1.03 10.48
N GLY A 918 -20.82 -0.03 11.11
CA GLY A 918 -21.61 0.14 12.33
C GLY A 918 -22.08 -1.13 13.00
N VAL A 919 -22.56 -1.00 14.23
CA VAL A 919 -23.04 -2.12 15.04
C VAL A 919 -24.21 -1.73 15.92
N VAL A 920 -25.15 -2.65 16.13
CA VAL A 920 -26.24 -2.52 17.09
C VAL A 920 -26.57 -3.86 17.73
N ALA A 921 -27.03 -3.85 18.98
CA ALA A 921 -27.52 -5.04 19.66
C ALA A 921 -29.02 -4.92 19.96
N ASP A 922 -29.76 -6.02 19.78
CA ASP A 922 -31.18 -6.09 20.13
C ASP A 922 -31.42 -6.48 21.60
N GLU A 923 -32.68 -6.41 22.04
CA GLU A 923 -33.07 -6.78 23.41
C GLU A 923 -32.87 -8.27 23.72
N ARG A 924 -32.83 -9.13 22.69
CA ARG A 924 -32.55 -10.58 22.81
C ARG A 924 -31.05 -10.85 22.94
N GLY A 925 -30.20 -9.85 22.70
CA GLY A 925 -28.75 -9.94 22.74
C GLY A 925 -28.11 -10.38 21.43
N ASN A 926 -28.84 -10.39 20.31
CA ASN A 926 -28.21 -10.55 19.00
C ASN A 926 -27.47 -9.26 18.65
N VAL A 927 -26.29 -9.37 18.06
CA VAL A 927 -25.45 -8.26 17.63
C VAL A 927 -25.39 -8.25 16.11
N PHE A 928 -25.74 -7.12 15.51
CA PHE A 928 -25.79 -6.90 14.08
C PHE A 928 -24.65 -5.97 13.69
N ILE A 929 -23.79 -6.39 12.77
CA ILE A 929 -22.62 -5.64 12.31
C ILE A 929 -22.81 -5.33 10.82
N ALA A 930 -22.82 -4.05 10.46
CA ALA A 930 -22.71 -3.58 9.09
C ALA A 930 -21.25 -3.70 8.66
N ALA A 931 -21.00 -4.50 7.63
CA ALA A 931 -19.69 -4.72 7.02
C ALA A 931 -19.88 -5.12 5.55
N GLY A 932 -20.49 -4.24 4.74
CA GLY A 932 -20.90 -4.52 3.34
C GLY A 932 -22.21 -5.29 3.20
N GLN A 933 -22.45 -6.25 4.10
CA GLN A 933 -23.77 -6.80 4.42
C GLN A 933 -24.03 -6.63 5.92
N ILE A 934 -25.16 -7.14 6.44
CA ILE A 934 -25.40 -7.18 7.89
C ILE A 934 -25.12 -8.59 8.40
N TYR A 935 -24.08 -8.74 9.21
CA TYR A 935 -23.69 -10.00 9.84
C TYR A 935 -24.27 -10.07 11.25
N VAL A 936 -24.93 -11.19 11.58
CA VAL A 936 -25.64 -11.34 12.85
C VAL A 936 -24.94 -12.37 13.72
N TYR A 937 -24.70 -12.01 14.99
CA TYR A 937 -24.03 -12.83 15.99
C TYR A 937 -24.89 -12.98 17.25
N THR A 938 -24.71 -14.07 17.98
CA THR A 938 -25.23 -14.21 19.34
C THR A 938 -24.51 -13.26 20.29
N ARG A 939 -25.05 -13.04 21.50
CA ARG A 939 -24.38 -12.28 22.58
C ARG A 939 -22.98 -12.79 22.93
N THR A 940 -22.67 -14.04 22.60
CA THR A 940 -21.37 -14.68 22.85
C THR A 940 -20.42 -14.63 21.65
N GLY A 941 -20.76 -13.94 20.57
CA GLY A 941 -19.90 -13.82 19.38
C GLY A 941 -19.99 -15.00 18.40
N ARG A 942 -21.01 -15.86 18.48
CA ARG A 942 -21.21 -16.94 17.49
C ARG A 942 -22.03 -16.43 16.32
N PHE A 943 -21.54 -16.60 15.09
CA PHE A 943 -22.26 -16.23 13.87
C PHE A 943 -23.62 -16.96 13.77
N ILE A 944 -24.64 -16.26 13.28
CA ILE A 944 -26.02 -16.74 13.08
C ILE A 944 -26.34 -16.79 11.60
N GLU A 945 -26.35 -15.63 10.94
CA GLU A 945 -26.73 -15.47 9.54
C GLU A 945 -26.24 -14.13 8.98
N THR A 946 -26.26 -14.01 7.65
CA THR A 946 -26.07 -12.75 6.92
C THR A 946 -27.42 -12.26 6.41
N ILE A 947 -27.72 -10.98 6.60
CA ILE A 947 -28.85 -10.31 5.96
C ILE A 947 -28.30 -9.51 4.78
N GLU A 948 -28.67 -9.95 3.58
CA GLU A 948 -28.30 -9.33 2.32
C GLU A 948 -29.01 -7.98 2.13
N MET A 949 -28.23 -6.95 1.79
CA MET A 949 -28.69 -5.58 1.58
C MET A 949 -28.58 -5.18 0.10
N PRO A 950 -29.52 -4.38 -0.45
CA PRO A 950 -29.38 -3.88 -1.82
C PRO A 950 -28.25 -2.86 -2.02
N GLU A 951 -27.95 -2.05 -1.01
CA GLU A 951 -26.85 -1.07 -0.98
C GLU A 951 -26.01 -1.31 0.29
N ARG A 952 -24.73 -0.89 0.28
CA ARG A 952 -23.83 -1.06 1.43
C ARG A 952 -24.39 -0.35 2.67
N PRO A 953 -24.69 -1.07 3.77
CA PRO A 953 -25.20 -0.47 5.00
C PRO A 953 -24.10 0.34 5.69
N LEU A 954 -24.37 1.60 6.01
CA LEU A 954 -23.43 2.48 6.71
C LEU A 954 -23.71 2.61 8.20
N GLN A 955 -24.97 2.42 8.60
CA GLN A 955 -25.37 2.53 9.99
C GLN A 955 -26.54 1.59 10.27
N LEU A 956 -26.67 1.16 11.52
CA LEU A 956 -27.76 0.30 12.01
C LEU A 956 -28.41 0.95 13.23
N VAL A 957 -29.72 1.18 13.19
CA VAL A 957 -30.46 1.81 14.30
C VAL A 957 -31.78 1.10 14.56
N LEU A 958 -32.01 0.70 15.80
CA LEU A 958 -33.29 0.16 16.24
C LEU A 958 -34.28 1.29 16.56
N GLY A 959 -35.45 1.24 15.94
CA GLY A 959 -36.53 2.20 16.11
C GLY A 959 -37.91 1.59 15.87
N GLY A 960 -38.87 2.43 15.51
CA GLY A 960 -40.29 2.09 15.58
C GLY A 960 -40.83 2.10 17.02
N PRO A 961 -42.16 2.12 17.21
CA PRO A 961 -42.79 2.26 18.54
C PRO A 961 -42.40 1.17 19.54
N ASP A 962 -41.98 -0.01 19.07
CA ASP A 962 -41.58 -1.16 19.88
C ASP A 962 -40.11 -1.56 19.67
N ARG A 963 -39.29 -0.69 19.08
CA ARG A 963 -37.84 -0.86 18.88
C ARG A 963 -37.42 -2.12 18.13
N LYS A 964 -38.33 -2.72 17.37
CA LYS A 964 -38.07 -3.93 16.57
C LYS A 964 -37.97 -3.66 15.07
N THR A 965 -37.93 -2.40 14.66
CA THR A 965 -37.62 -2.02 13.28
C THR A 965 -36.17 -1.60 13.20
N LEU A 966 -35.38 -2.29 12.40
CA LEU A 966 -34.01 -1.92 12.08
C LEU A 966 -34.02 -0.96 10.90
N PHE A 967 -33.69 0.30 11.13
CA PHE A 967 -33.41 1.28 10.08
C PHE A 967 -31.96 1.16 9.63
N VAL A 968 -31.75 1.27 8.32
CA VAL A 968 -30.45 1.07 7.68
C VAL A 968 -30.22 2.17 6.64
N PRO A 969 -29.59 3.29 7.02
CA PRO A 969 -28.95 4.19 6.06
C PRO A 969 -27.88 3.43 5.28
N ALA A 970 -28.00 3.41 3.96
CA ALA A 970 -27.10 2.68 3.08
C ALA A 970 -26.82 3.55 1.85
N ARG A 971 -25.64 4.18 1.80
CA ARG A 971 -25.21 5.07 0.72
C ARG A 971 -26.27 6.09 0.31
N THR A 972 -26.95 5.85 -0.80
CA THR A 972 -27.86 6.81 -1.42
C THR A 972 -29.31 6.66 -0.97
N SER A 973 -29.57 5.72 -0.05
CA SER A 973 -30.92 5.23 0.27
C SER A 973 -31.13 4.84 1.72
N LEU A 974 -32.36 5.01 2.19
CA LEU A 974 -32.80 4.55 3.50
C LEU A 974 -33.60 3.26 3.35
N TYR A 975 -33.22 2.22 4.08
CA TYR A 975 -33.93 0.95 4.16
C TYR A 975 -34.44 0.68 5.57
N CYS A 976 -35.37 -0.26 5.70
CA CYS A 976 -35.68 -0.89 6.98
C CYS A 976 -36.02 -2.37 6.85
N VAL A 977 -35.92 -3.08 7.97
CA VAL A 977 -36.43 -4.45 8.12
C VAL A 977 -36.95 -4.70 9.53
N ARG A 978 -37.91 -5.61 9.63
CA ARG A 978 -38.57 -5.96 10.89
C ARG A 978 -37.89 -7.15 11.58
N LEU A 979 -37.47 -6.98 12.84
CA LEU A 979 -36.89 -8.02 13.69
C LEU A 979 -37.97 -8.73 14.54
N ARG A 980 -37.62 -9.89 15.12
CA ARG A 980 -38.53 -10.73 15.94
C ARG A 980 -38.84 -10.19 17.34
#